data_AF-A0A8J4SQL4-F1
#
_entry.id   AF-A0A8J4SQL4-F1
#
_cell.length_a   1.000
_cell.length_b   1.000
_cell.length_c   1.000
_cell.angle_alpha   90.00
_cell.angle_beta   90.00
_cell.angle_gamma   90.00
#
_symmetry.space_group_name_H-M   'P 1'
#
loop_
_entity.id
_entity.type
_entity.pdbx_description
1 polymer ?
#
loop_
_entity_poly.entity_id
_entity_poly.type
_entity_poly.pdbx_seq_one_letter_code
_entity_poly.pdbx_strand_id
1 'polypeptide(L)'
;MALWDIKGKEANLPVYQLLGGACRAAVPCYGHAGGADISELKEDVSRFMEEGYTVIRVQMGGYGGGGFISGKEANLPREPWSSRPVFDEHAYLHAIPDMFEKLRLEFGNGIQFTHDVHEHLSPIHAIQLSKRLEPYHLFFLEDALAPEQIGWYRQLRQQSATPQAVGELFVNPQEWTGLIQEKLIDFIRVRVSKAGGISACRKIATLGEAYGVRTAWQEGGENDPVNQAAAVHLDMALWNFGIQEINHFKSHELEAFPGHVVREGGYLYPSEKPGLGIDLDEVKAKSLLNDSWDPNKYYRPYPLDPISKRQNCWAPFIPIGANSIDVRVASNNSGGTIEVRLDSLNGTLAGTVAVPGTGGWQSWQTKSGSISGATGVHTVYLKFTGGTGNLFNLLWFKFSASAAGGGGDVVGKLYAGYQGWFNAAGDGSPNGGWVHWSKNSSAPSANNNVNFELYPDLREYSKLYQTSLANLGNGSPAKLFSSYDQETVNKHFEWMQTYNIDGAALQRFGADESDTPNNWKSNRDSVAVKVKNAAEAYNRKFYVMYDITGMNASNWVQAVKHDWTTNVVNNMHLPSSSAYAKQNGKMVVCIWGIGFTDRPGTAAEAADLISWFKNQGIYVIGGVPTYWRTGNNDSRSDFMNVYKSLDMISPWSVARFGTIQQADSFKTNQLQPDLTFTQQNGVDYQPVIWPGSAWSNMTGGPRNENPRLHGDFMWRQAYNLKSIGINTGYIAMFDEYDEGTAIAKMAENSSMIPTNQYFLTLDADGVAVSSDFYLRLAGDINRMFKNQIPLTANHPTSHQ
;
A
#
# COMPACT_ATOMS: atom_id res chain seq x y z
N MET A 1 -6.50 -21.76 4.68
CA MET A 1 -7.34 -22.88 5.14
C MET A 1 -6.50 -23.92 5.89
N ALA A 2 -5.44 -24.47 5.27
CA ALA A 2 -4.54 -25.45 5.93
C ALA A 2 -4.00 -25.03 7.32
N LEU A 3 -3.58 -23.78 7.51
CA LEU A 3 -3.10 -23.32 8.83
C LEU A 3 -4.20 -23.35 9.92
N TRP A 4 -5.46 -23.13 9.54
CA TRP A 4 -6.59 -23.25 10.47
C TRP A 4 -6.89 -24.71 10.77
N ASP A 5 -6.84 -25.57 9.76
CA ASP A 5 -6.98 -27.02 9.94
C ASP A 5 -5.93 -27.56 10.91
N ILE A 6 -4.65 -27.23 10.70
CA ILE A 6 -3.55 -27.59 11.59
C ILE A 6 -3.79 -27.07 13.00
N LYS A 7 -4.19 -25.80 13.15
CA LYS A 7 -4.49 -25.23 14.48
C LYS A 7 -5.65 -25.92 15.18
N GLY A 8 -6.70 -26.28 14.45
CA GLY A 8 -7.82 -27.07 15.00
C GLY A 8 -7.35 -28.46 15.44
N LYS A 9 -6.55 -29.13 14.62
CA LYS A 9 -5.96 -30.44 14.93
C LYS A 9 -5.04 -30.38 16.16
N GLU A 10 -4.19 -29.37 16.26
CA GLU A 10 -3.31 -29.12 17.40
C GLU A 10 -4.10 -28.80 18.68
N ALA A 11 -5.15 -27.98 18.57
CA ALA A 11 -6.04 -27.66 19.68
C ALA A 11 -7.00 -28.81 20.04
N ASN A 12 -7.02 -29.90 19.27
CA ASN A 12 -7.99 -30.99 19.36
C ASN A 12 -9.46 -30.50 19.32
N LEU A 13 -9.74 -29.50 18.49
CA LEU A 13 -11.05 -28.87 18.34
C LEU A 13 -11.40 -28.65 16.86
N PRO A 14 -12.67 -28.79 16.45
CA PRO A 14 -13.10 -28.38 15.12
C PRO A 14 -12.97 -26.86 14.97
N VAL A 15 -12.62 -26.39 13.77
CA VAL A 15 -12.27 -24.98 13.52
C VAL A 15 -13.39 -24.02 13.91
N TYR A 16 -14.67 -24.39 13.76
CA TYR A 16 -15.78 -23.50 14.09
C TYR A 16 -15.82 -23.18 15.60
N GLN A 17 -15.36 -24.10 16.46
CA GLN A 17 -15.21 -23.85 17.90
C GLN A 17 -14.13 -22.80 18.17
N LEU A 18 -13.02 -22.84 17.42
CA LEU A 18 -11.96 -21.83 17.52
C LEU A 18 -12.38 -20.46 16.98
N LEU A 19 -13.35 -20.41 16.07
CA LEU A 19 -13.84 -19.17 15.47
C LEU A 19 -14.85 -18.42 16.33
N GLY A 20 -15.38 -19.05 17.39
CA GLY A 20 -16.37 -18.45 18.28
C GLY A 20 -17.42 -19.43 18.81
N GLY A 21 -17.39 -20.69 18.38
CA GLY A 21 -18.40 -21.68 18.73
C GLY A 21 -19.49 -21.79 17.68
N ALA A 22 -20.32 -22.83 17.78
CA ALA A 22 -21.46 -23.02 16.90
C ALA A 22 -22.61 -22.06 17.28
N CYS A 23 -23.05 -21.22 16.34
CA CYS A 23 -24.24 -20.39 16.46
C CYS A 23 -25.52 -21.11 15.98
N ARG A 24 -25.38 -22.30 15.40
CA ARG A 24 -26.45 -23.11 14.82
C ARG A 24 -26.12 -24.59 14.86
N ALA A 25 -27.13 -25.45 14.72
CA ALA A 25 -26.98 -26.91 14.74
C ALA A 25 -26.57 -27.49 13.37
N ALA A 26 -27.01 -26.85 12.29
CA ALA A 26 -26.69 -27.24 10.91
C ALA A 26 -26.71 -26.00 10.01
N VAL A 27 -26.09 -26.11 8.84
CA VAL A 27 -25.96 -25.01 7.87
C VAL A 27 -26.99 -25.19 6.75
N PRO A 28 -28.07 -24.39 6.68
CA PRO A 28 -29.01 -24.45 5.57
C PRO A 28 -28.30 -24.11 4.24
N CYS A 29 -28.63 -24.83 3.19
CA CYS A 29 -28.07 -24.62 1.86
C CYS A 29 -29.14 -24.43 0.78
N TYR A 30 -28.73 -23.88 -0.36
CA TYR A 30 -29.58 -23.75 -1.55
C TYR A 30 -29.05 -24.59 -2.71
N GLY A 31 -29.98 -25.15 -3.50
CA GLY A 31 -29.70 -26.00 -4.66
C GLY A 31 -29.81 -25.25 -5.99
N HIS A 32 -29.39 -25.89 -7.08
CA HIS A 32 -29.38 -25.29 -8.43
C HIS A 32 -30.34 -26.04 -9.37
N ALA A 33 -31.55 -25.50 -9.53
CA ALA A 33 -32.52 -26.01 -10.49
C ALA A 33 -32.33 -25.35 -11.87
N GLY A 34 -32.34 -26.17 -12.92
CA GLY A 34 -32.15 -25.72 -14.30
C GLY A 34 -33.03 -26.46 -15.29
N GLY A 35 -33.45 -25.78 -16.36
CA GLY A 35 -34.18 -26.40 -17.46
C GLY A 35 -34.01 -25.65 -18.78
N ALA A 36 -34.12 -26.35 -19.91
CA ALA A 36 -34.16 -25.70 -21.22
C ALA A 36 -35.47 -24.91 -21.42
N ASP A 37 -36.54 -25.34 -20.76
CA ASP A 37 -37.83 -24.66 -20.70
C ASP A 37 -38.45 -24.69 -19.30
N ILE A 38 -39.62 -24.06 -19.16
CA ILE A 38 -40.31 -23.95 -17.88
C ILE A 38 -40.83 -25.29 -17.34
N SER A 39 -41.10 -26.29 -18.20
CA SER A 39 -41.57 -27.60 -17.76
C SER A 39 -40.43 -28.35 -17.09
N GLU A 40 -39.29 -28.44 -17.75
CA GLU A 40 -38.08 -29.05 -17.20
C GLU A 40 -37.64 -28.37 -15.90
N LEU A 41 -37.68 -27.03 -15.87
CA LEU A 41 -37.34 -26.27 -14.66
C LEU A 41 -38.30 -26.56 -13.50
N LYS A 42 -39.61 -26.69 -13.76
CA LYS A 42 -40.60 -27.04 -12.71
C LYS A 42 -40.37 -28.45 -12.15
N GLU A 43 -40.04 -29.41 -13.01
CA GLU A 43 -39.71 -30.78 -12.59
C GLU A 43 -38.47 -30.76 -11.69
N ASP A 44 -37.44 -30.01 -12.07
CA ASP A 44 -36.20 -29.95 -11.30
C ASP A 44 -36.36 -29.20 -9.96
N VAL A 45 -37.18 -28.13 -9.94
CA VAL A 45 -37.58 -27.46 -8.68
C VAL A 45 -38.31 -28.41 -7.76
N SER A 46 -39.24 -29.23 -8.29
CA SER A 46 -39.99 -30.22 -7.50
C SER A 46 -39.04 -31.25 -6.87
N ARG A 47 -38.05 -31.72 -7.63
CA ARG A 47 -36.99 -32.62 -7.13
C ARG A 47 -36.24 -31.99 -5.95
N PHE A 48 -35.78 -30.74 -6.06
CA PHE A 48 -35.09 -30.07 -4.95
C PHE A 48 -35.99 -29.85 -3.72
N MET A 49 -37.28 -29.60 -3.91
CA MET A 49 -38.24 -29.53 -2.81
C MET A 49 -38.40 -30.89 -2.10
N GLU A 50 -38.49 -31.98 -2.86
CA GLU A 50 -38.53 -33.35 -2.31
C GLU A 50 -37.25 -33.72 -1.57
N GLU A 51 -36.10 -33.22 -2.03
CA GLU A 51 -34.81 -33.34 -1.36
C GLU A 51 -34.68 -32.46 -0.11
N GLY A 52 -35.68 -31.64 0.22
CA GLY A 52 -35.78 -30.87 1.46
C GLY A 52 -35.16 -29.47 1.42
N TYR A 53 -34.87 -28.92 0.24
CA TYR A 53 -34.35 -27.55 0.12
C TYR A 53 -35.47 -26.52 0.35
N THR A 54 -35.11 -25.42 1.03
CA THR A 54 -36.02 -24.29 1.31
C THR A 54 -35.73 -23.06 0.45
N VAL A 55 -34.55 -23.03 -0.17
CA VAL A 55 -34.12 -22.01 -1.12
C VAL A 55 -33.54 -22.71 -2.34
N ILE A 56 -33.95 -22.28 -3.54
CA ILE A 56 -33.52 -22.89 -4.80
C ILE A 56 -33.13 -21.78 -5.78
N ARG A 57 -31.91 -21.86 -6.33
CA ARG A 57 -31.52 -21.03 -7.47
C ARG A 57 -32.13 -21.61 -8.73
N VAL A 58 -32.86 -20.79 -9.48
CA VAL A 58 -33.53 -21.21 -10.71
C VAL A 58 -32.92 -20.57 -11.94
N GLN A 59 -32.69 -21.38 -12.97
CA GLN A 59 -32.15 -20.96 -14.26
C GLN A 59 -32.98 -21.56 -15.39
N MET A 60 -33.30 -20.76 -16.40
CA MET A 60 -33.96 -21.22 -17.62
C MET A 60 -33.13 -20.81 -18.83
N GLY A 61 -32.79 -21.78 -19.69
CA GLY A 61 -31.89 -21.58 -20.82
C GLY A 61 -30.45 -22.05 -20.56
N GLY A 62 -29.48 -21.42 -21.24
CA GLY A 62 -28.06 -21.76 -21.10
C GLY A 62 -27.43 -21.29 -19.78
N TYR A 63 -26.11 -21.48 -19.64
CA TYR A 63 -25.36 -20.99 -18.47
C TYR A 63 -25.58 -19.48 -18.27
N GLY A 64 -26.01 -19.09 -17.06
CA GLY A 64 -26.44 -17.73 -16.70
C GLY A 64 -27.82 -17.30 -17.17
N GLY A 65 -28.69 -18.26 -17.49
CA GLY A 65 -30.09 -17.99 -17.84
C GLY A 65 -30.24 -17.30 -19.19
N GLY A 66 -29.23 -17.43 -20.05
CA GLY A 66 -29.07 -16.66 -21.27
C GLY A 66 -29.31 -17.46 -22.55
N GLY A 67 -29.36 -16.75 -23.68
CA GLY A 67 -29.44 -17.40 -25.00
C GLY A 67 -30.86 -17.69 -25.47
N PHE A 68 -31.80 -16.77 -25.29
CA PHE A 68 -33.21 -16.97 -25.67
C PHE A 68 -33.50 -16.89 -27.17
N ILE A 69 -32.56 -16.38 -27.96
CA ILE A 69 -32.69 -16.28 -29.41
C ILE A 69 -31.82 -17.36 -30.04
N SER A 70 -32.39 -18.23 -30.87
CA SER A 70 -31.58 -19.24 -31.55
C SER A 70 -30.59 -18.57 -32.52
N GLY A 71 -29.40 -19.13 -32.69
CA GLY A 71 -28.40 -18.60 -33.63
C GLY A 71 -28.87 -18.58 -35.09
N LYS A 72 -29.96 -19.28 -35.43
CA LYS A 72 -30.60 -19.27 -36.76
C LYS A 72 -31.58 -18.10 -36.94
N GLU A 73 -32.16 -17.62 -35.85
CA GLU A 73 -33.12 -16.50 -35.83
C GLU A 73 -32.42 -15.16 -35.60
N ALA A 74 -31.22 -15.18 -35.02
CA ALA A 74 -30.40 -13.99 -34.84
C ALA A 74 -29.80 -13.50 -36.17
N ASN A 75 -29.81 -12.18 -36.38
CA ASN A 75 -29.09 -11.54 -37.49
C ASN A 75 -27.58 -11.56 -37.24
N LEU A 76 -26.95 -12.69 -37.55
CA LEU A 76 -25.51 -12.89 -37.38
C LEU A 76 -24.70 -12.37 -38.59
N PRO A 77 -23.44 -11.94 -38.39
CA PRO A 77 -22.54 -11.55 -39.48
C PRO A 77 -22.26 -12.72 -40.43
N ARG A 78 -21.77 -12.43 -41.65
CA ARG A 78 -21.34 -13.46 -42.59
C ARG A 78 -20.21 -14.29 -41.97
N GLU A 79 -20.42 -15.59 -41.83
CA GLU A 79 -19.54 -16.56 -41.14
C GLU A 79 -19.36 -16.27 -39.63
N PRO A 80 -20.40 -16.47 -38.81
CA PRO A 80 -20.28 -16.27 -37.37
C PRO A 80 -19.36 -17.33 -36.76
N TRP A 81 -18.49 -16.93 -35.83
CA TRP A 81 -17.62 -17.84 -35.09
C TRP A 81 -18.38 -18.86 -34.24
N SER A 82 -19.66 -18.62 -33.96
CA SER A 82 -20.55 -19.49 -33.18
C SER A 82 -21.98 -19.40 -33.69
N SER A 83 -22.66 -20.54 -33.77
CA SER A 83 -24.10 -20.66 -34.03
C SER A 83 -24.91 -20.97 -32.76
N ARG A 84 -24.28 -20.80 -31.58
CA ARG A 84 -24.95 -20.97 -30.27
C ARG A 84 -26.07 -19.94 -30.10
N PRO A 85 -27.05 -20.21 -29.22
CA PRO A 85 -28.07 -19.22 -28.89
C PRO A 85 -27.44 -17.90 -28.42
N VAL A 86 -28.04 -16.78 -28.84
CA VAL A 86 -27.53 -15.43 -28.65
C VAL A 86 -28.15 -14.80 -27.40
N PHE A 87 -27.30 -14.20 -26.57
CA PHE A 87 -27.76 -13.40 -25.44
C PHE A 87 -28.28 -12.06 -25.93
N ASP A 88 -29.53 -11.75 -25.61
CA ASP A 88 -30.17 -10.47 -25.88
C ASP A 88 -30.79 -9.96 -24.58
N GLU A 89 -30.37 -8.77 -24.15
CA GLU A 89 -30.78 -8.21 -22.86
C GLU A 89 -32.30 -7.94 -22.81
N HIS A 90 -32.92 -7.56 -23.93
CA HIS A 90 -34.36 -7.30 -23.95
C HIS A 90 -35.17 -8.60 -23.84
N ALA A 91 -34.77 -9.65 -24.57
CA ALA A 91 -35.38 -10.97 -24.44
C ALA A 91 -35.24 -11.50 -23.00
N TYR A 92 -34.06 -11.32 -22.40
CA TYR A 92 -33.79 -11.70 -21.01
C TYR A 92 -34.71 -10.97 -20.02
N LEU A 93 -34.90 -9.66 -20.20
CA LEU A 93 -35.78 -8.82 -19.38
C LEU A 93 -37.28 -9.19 -19.46
N HIS A 94 -37.68 -10.00 -20.45
CA HIS A 94 -39.03 -10.53 -20.58
C HIS A 94 -39.13 -11.98 -20.08
N ALA A 95 -38.18 -12.83 -20.48
CA ALA A 95 -38.19 -14.26 -20.17
C ALA A 95 -38.02 -14.55 -18.67
N ILE A 96 -37.13 -13.83 -17.98
CA ILE A 96 -36.85 -14.10 -16.56
C ILE A 96 -38.03 -13.72 -15.65
N PRO A 97 -38.67 -12.53 -15.77
CA PRO A 97 -39.89 -12.26 -15.02
C PRO A 97 -41.04 -13.23 -15.30
N ASP A 98 -41.24 -13.65 -16.55
CA ASP A 98 -42.27 -14.64 -16.93
C ASP A 98 -41.99 -16.03 -16.33
N MET A 99 -40.72 -16.44 -16.30
CA MET A 99 -40.28 -17.66 -15.60
C MET A 99 -40.67 -17.59 -14.12
N PHE A 100 -40.36 -16.48 -13.43
CA PHE A 100 -40.69 -16.33 -12.03
C PHE A 100 -42.19 -16.26 -11.75
N GLU A 101 -42.98 -15.63 -12.62
CA GLU A 101 -44.44 -15.65 -12.53
C GLU A 101 -44.98 -17.09 -12.55
N LYS A 102 -44.53 -17.89 -13.52
CA LYS A 102 -44.95 -19.29 -13.68
C LYS A 102 -44.52 -20.17 -12.50
N LEU A 103 -43.34 -19.94 -11.94
CA LEU A 103 -42.88 -20.64 -10.74
C LEU A 103 -43.70 -20.26 -9.51
N ARG A 104 -44.03 -18.98 -9.34
CA ARG A 104 -44.86 -18.51 -8.21
C ARG A 104 -46.30 -18.99 -8.30
N LEU A 105 -46.86 -19.11 -9.49
CA LEU A 105 -48.18 -19.70 -9.71
C LEU A 105 -48.23 -21.20 -9.33
N GLU A 106 -47.15 -21.93 -9.59
CA GLU A 106 -47.07 -23.38 -9.33
C GLU A 106 -46.75 -23.69 -7.85
N PHE A 107 -45.67 -23.10 -7.33
CA PHE A 107 -45.10 -23.47 -6.03
C PHE A 107 -45.45 -22.49 -4.90
N GLY A 108 -46.09 -21.37 -5.23
CA GLY A 108 -46.46 -20.33 -4.27
C GLY A 108 -45.27 -19.58 -3.66
N ASN A 109 -45.51 -18.96 -2.51
CA ASN A 109 -44.55 -18.10 -1.79
C ASN A 109 -43.80 -18.82 -0.65
N GLY A 110 -44.09 -20.10 -0.41
CA GLY A 110 -43.46 -20.86 0.67
C GLY A 110 -41.98 -21.15 0.40
N ILE A 111 -41.68 -21.63 -0.81
CA ILE A 111 -40.31 -21.86 -1.27
C ILE A 111 -39.64 -20.54 -1.65
N GLN A 112 -38.37 -20.37 -1.33
CA GLN A 112 -37.61 -19.17 -1.70
C GLN A 112 -36.80 -19.42 -2.97
N PHE A 113 -36.70 -18.42 -3.83
CA PHE A 113 -35.94 -18.52 -5.08
C PHE A 113 -34.82 -17.49 -5.18
N THR A 114 -33.71 -17.88 -5.81
CA THR A 114 -32.64 -16.96 -6.25
C THR A 114 -32.46 -17.07 -7.77
N HIS A 115 -31.80 -16.08 -8.36
CA HIS A 115 -31.47 -16.08 -9.78
C HIS A 115 -30.10 -15.48 -10.01
N ASP A 116 -29.35 -16.00 -10.97
CA ASP A 116 -27.99 -15.56 -11.26
C ASP A 116 -27.85 -14.99 -12.66
N VAL A 117 -27.51 -13.71 -12.70
CA VAL A 117 -27.40 -12.92 -13.92
C VAL A 117 -26.05 -13.15 -14.61
N HIS A 118 -25.03 -13.63 -13.89
CA HIS A 118 -23.66 -13.79 -14.38
C HIS A 118 -23.14 -12.53 -15.07
N GLU A 119 -23.43 -11.37 -14.45
CA GLU A 119 -22.93 -10.06 -14.86
C GLU A 119 -23.24 -9.64 -16.32
N HIS A 120 -24.12 -10.38 -17.03
CA HIS A 120 -24.32 -10.21 -18.47
C HIS A 120 -25.10 -8.94 -18.85
N LEU A 121 -25.82 -8.34 -17.92
CA LEU A 121 -26.68 -7.19 -18.21
C LEU A 121 -25.92 -5.87 -18.15
N SER A 122 -26.26 -4.96 -19.07
CA SER A 122 -25.87 -3.57 -18.94
C SER A 122 -26.50 -2.93 -17.68
N PRO A 123 -25.88 -1.90 -17.09
CA PRO A 123 -26.32 -1.38 -15.80
C PRO A 123 -27.79 -0.95 -15.74
N ILE A 124 -28.30 -0.33 -16.80
CA ILE A 124 -29.71 0.12 -16.84
C ILE A 124 -30.68 -1.07 -16.90
N HIS A 125 -30.32 -2.14 -17.60
CA HIS A 125 -31.15 -3.34 -17.68
C HIS A 125 -31.09 -4.17 -16.40
N ALA A 126 -29.95 -4.22 -15.71
CA ALA A 126 -29.87 -4.82 -14.36
C ALA A 126 -30.82 -4.14 -13.36
N ILE A 127 -30.92 -2.80 -13.41
CA ILE A 127 -31.87 -2.03 -12.58
C ILE A 127 -33.32 -2.37 -12.98
N GLN A 128 -33.62 -2.40 -14.28
CA GLN A 128 -34.96 -2.75 -14.76
C GLN A 128 -35.36 -4.17 -14.36
N LEU A 129 -34.46 -5.14 -14.48
CA LEU A 129 -34.71 -6.52 -14.06
C LEU A 129 -34.99 -6.58 -12.57
N SER A 130 -34.12 -5.99 -11.74
CA SER A 130 -34.26 -5.97 -10.29
C SER A 130 -35.64 -5.46 -9.88
N LYS A 131 -36.09 -4.37 -10.49
CA LYS A 131 -37.43 -3.80 -10.26
C LYS A 131 -38.57 -4.69 -10.75
N ARG A 132 -38.43 -5.33 -11.92
CA ARG A 132 -39.44 -6.25 -12.46
C ARG A 132 -39.59 -7.54 -11.64
N LEU A 133 -38.57 -7.89 -10.86
CA LEU A 133 -38.57 -9.10 -10.03
C LEU A 133 -39.15 -8.90 -8.62
N GLU A 134 -39.45 -7.66 -8.21
CA GLU A 134 -40.02 -7.36 -6.89
C GLU A 134 -41.29 -8.16 -6.54
N PRO A 135 -42.26 -8.35 -7.45
CA PRO A 135 -43.49 -9.11 -7.14
C PRO A 135 -43.24 -10.57 -6.78
N TYR A 136 -42.08 -11.12 -7.15
CA TYR A 136 -41.75 -12.53 -6.95
C TYR A 136 -40.93 -12.78 -5.68
N HIS A 137 -40.59 -11.73 -4.92
CA HIS A 137 -39.97 -11.83 -3.59
C HIS A 137 -38.77 -12.81 -3.58
N LEU A 138 -37.77 -12.52 -4.41
CA LEU A 138 -36.56 -13.34 -4.44
C LEU A 138 -35.83 -13.28 -3.09
N PHE A 139 -35.20 -14.39 -2.72
CA PHE A 139 -34.31 -14.43 -1.58
C PHE A 139 -33.10 -13.52 -1.80
N PHE A 140 -32.52 -13.58 -3.01
CA PHE A 140 -31.65 -12.56 -3.58
C PHE A 140 -31.50 -12.73 -5.10
N LEU A 141 -31.07 -11.66 -5.76
CA LEU A 141 -30.56 -11.63 -7.12
C LEU A 141 -29.02 -11.65 -7.09
N GLU A 142 -28.43 -12.63 -7.76
CA GLU A 142 -27.00 -12.92 -7.81
C GLU A 142 -26.34 -12.14 -8.95
N ASP A 143 -25.23 -11.46 -8.60
CA ASP A 143 -24.25 -10.85 -9.50
C ASP A 143 -24.87 -10.11 -10.70
N ALA A 144 -25.82 -9.21 -10.38
CA ALA A 144 -26.59 -8.43 -11.36
C ALA A 144 -25.73 -7.49 -12.22
N LEU A 145 -24.53 -7.16 -11.75
CA LEU A 145 -23.60 -6.21 -12.36
C LEU A 145 -22.17 -6.75 -12.29
N ALA A 146 -21.41 -6.51 -13.36
CA ALA A 146 -19.97 -6.78 -13.38
C ALA A 146 -19.19 -6.01 -12.30
N PRO A 147 -18.03 -6.52 -11.83
CA PRO A 147 -17.19 -5.84 -10.84
C PRO A 147 -16.80 -4.41 -11.21
N GLU A 148 -16.60 -4.11 -12.49
CA GLU A 148 -16.27 -2.77 -12.98
C GLU A 148 -17.44 -1.77 -12.82
N GLN A 149 -18.66 -2.27 -12.64
CA GLN A 149 -19.90 -1.49 -12.58
C GLN A 149 -20.46 -1.39 -11.16
N ILE A 150 -19.72 -1.76 -10.12
CA ILE A 150 -20.19 -1.74 -8.72
C ILE A 150 -20.73 -0.38 -8.26
N GLY A 151 -20.27 0.72 -8.87
CA GLY A 151 -20.76 2.07 -8.59
C GLY A 151 -22.26 2.26 -8.88
N TRP A 152 -22.84 1.46 -9.78
CA TRP A 152 -24.26 1.50 -10.15
C TRP A 152 -25.20 0.89 -9.11
N TYR A 153 -24.68 0.15 -8.12
CA TYR A 153 -25.53 -0.38 -7.06
C TYR A 153 -26.22 0.72 -6.23
N ARG A 154 -25.67 1.95 -6.19
CA ARG A 154 -26.34 3.11 -5.57
C ARG A 154 -27.65 3.43 -6.27
N GLN A 155 -27.63 3.51 -7.60
CA GLN A 155 -28.80 3.77 -8.43
C GLN A 155 -29.76 2.57 -8.40
N LEU A 156 -29.24 1.35 -8.44
CA LEU A 156 -30.06 0.13 -8.32
C LEU A 156 -30.83 0.12 -7.00
N ARG A 157 -30.15 0.36 -5.88
CA ARG A 157 -30.76 0.35 -4.54
C ARG A 157 -31.80 1.47 -4.35
N GLN A 158 -31.67 2.59 -5.05
CA GLN A 158 -32.69 3.65 -5.05
C GLN A 158 -33.96 3.28 -5.83
N GLN A 159 -33.88 2.31 -6.75
CA GLN A 159 -34.96 1.97 -7.67
C GLN A 159 -35.63 0.64 -7.37
N SER A 160 -34.97 -0.26 -6.64
CA SER A 160 -35.54 -1.56 -6.31
C SER A 160 -35.22 -2.04 -4.90
N ALA A 161 -36.22 -2.72 -4.30
CA ALA A 161 -36.11 -3.41 -3.02
C ALA A 161 -35.70 -4.89 -3.14
N THR A 162 -35.53 -5.43 -4.35
CA THR A 162 -35.08 -6.81 -4.57
C THR A 162 -33.72 -7.03 -3.90
N PRO A 163 -33.57 -8.03 -3.00
CA PRO A 163 -32.31 -8.24 -2.30
C PRO A 163 -31.16 -8.57 -3.26
N GLN A 164 -29.97 -8.02 -3.00
CA GLN A 164 -28.80 -8.15 -3.88
C GLN A 164 -27.71 -8.99 -3.22
N ALA A 165 -27.15 -9.94 -3.97
CA ALA A 165 -26.03 -10.77 -3.57
C ALA A 165 -24.90 -10.62 -4.59
N VAL A 166 -23.69 -10.23 -4.14
CA VAL A 166 -22.58 -9.94 -5.05
C VAL A 166 -21.23 -10.40 -4.51
N GLY A 167 -20.35 -10.75 -5.43
CA GLY A 167 -18.93 -10.85 -5.19
C GLY A 167 -18.29 -12.15 -5.66
N GLU A 168 -18.99 -12.97 -6.46
CA GLU A 168 -18.42 -14.19 -7.06
C GLU A 168 -17.06 -13.90 -7.71
N LEU A 169 -16.99 -12.80 -8.45
CA LEU A 169 -15.79 -12.42 -9.19
C LEU A 169 -14.71 -11.72 -8.35
N PHE A 170 -15.05 -11.22 -7.16
CA PHE A 170 -14.11 -10.49 -6.31
C PHE A 170 -13.02 -11.39 -5.72
N VAL A 171 -11.84 -10.81 -5.50
CA VAL A 171 -10.63 -11.51 -5.02
C VAL A 171 -9.99 -10.81 -3.81
N ASN A 172 -10.40 -9.60 -3.49
CA ASN A 172 -9.84 -8.78 -2.43
C ASN A 172 -10.95 -8.37 -1.44
N PRO A 173 -10.81 -8.68 -0.14
CA PRO A 173 -11.75 -8.27 0.91
C PRO A 173 -12.18 -6.80 0.90
N GLN A 174 -11.35 -5.90 0.38
CA GLN A 174 -11.67 -4.47 0.30
C GLN A 174 -12.74 -4.11 -0.73
N GLU A 175 -13.03 -4.98 -1.70
CA GLU A 175 -14.01 -4.74 -2.76
C GLU A 175 -15.44 -4.63 -2.23
N TRP A 176 -15.75 -5.30 -1.11
CA TRP A 176 -17.06 -5.18 -0.44
C TRP A 176 -17.20 -3.97 0.47
N THR A 177 -16.10 -3.30 0.85
CA THR A 177 -16.13 -2.27 1.90
C THR A 177 -17.14 -1.17 1.58
N GLY A 178 -17.10 -0.60 0.36
CA GLY A 178 -18.04 0.43 -0.05
C GLY A 178 -19.48 -0.07 -0.18
N LEU A 179 -19.67 -1.27 -0.75
CA LEU A 179 -20.99 -1.89 -0.92
C LEU A 179 -21.68 -2.16 0.42
N ILE A 180 -20.93 -2.58 1.44
CA ILE A 180 -21.43 -2.84 2.79
C ILE A 180 -21.67 -1.52 3.53
N GLN A 181 -20.71 -0.60 3.55
CA GLN A 181 -20.81 0.67 4.29
C GLN A 181 -22.01 1.51 3.84
N GLU A 182 -22.31 1.48 2.55
CA GLU A 182 -23.43 2.20 1.94
C GLU A 182 -24.72 1.36 1.87
N LYS A 183 -24.73 0.14 2.42
CA LYS A 183 -25.90 -0.76 2.48
C LYS A 183 -26.50 -1.08 1.12
N LEU A 184 -25.63 -1.23 0.11
CA LEU A 184 -26.01 -1.42 -1.28
C LEU A 184 -26.35 -2.87 -1.62
N ILE A 185 -25.93 -3.80 -0.77
CA ILE A 185 -26.14 -5.24 -0.93
C ILE A 185 -26.71 -5.86 0.34
N ASP A 186 -27.29 -7.05 0.21
CA ASP A 186 -27.89 -7.81 1.32
C ASP A 186 -27.07 -9.05 1.65
N PHE A 187 -26.34 -9.59 0.66
CA PHE A 187 -25.51 -10.78 0.82
C PHE A 187 -24.13 -10.60 0.21
N ILE A 188 -23.11 -11.02 0.96
CA ILE A 188 -21.72 -11.16 0.50
C ILE A 188 -21.58 -12.55 -0.09
N ARG A 189 -21.24 -12.63 -1.37
CA ARG A 189 -20.90 -13.88 -2.05
C ARG A 189 -19.41 -13.88 -2.35
N VAL A 190 -18.72 -14.96 -1.99
CA VAL A 190 -17.37 -15.27 -2.48
C VAL A 190 -16.98 -16.67 -2.07
N ARG A 191 -16.13 -17.31 -2.86
CA ARG A 191 -15.45 -18.55 -2.47
C ARG A 191 -14.41 -18.27 -1.39
N VAL A 192 -14.43 -19.04 -0.29
CA VAL A 192 -13.50 -18.85 0.84
C VAL A 192 -12.04 -18.90 0.40
N SER A 193 -11.68 -19.82 -0.49
CA SER A 193 -10.34 -19.93 -1.05
C SER A 193 -9.92 -18.72 -1.89
N LYS A 194 -10.87 -18.04 -2.56
CA LYS A 194 -10.64 -16.87 -3.43
C LYS A 194 -10.45 -15.58 -2.64
N ALA A 195 -11.18 -15.42 -1.53
CA ALA A 195 -11.12 -14.21 -0.69
C ALA A 195 -9.97 -14.18 0.33
N GLY A 196 -8.96 -15.06 0.21
CA GLY A 196 -7.83 -15.14 1.13
C GLY A 196 -8.03 -16.06 2.34
N GLY A 197 -9.04 -16.94 2.30
CA GLY A 197 -9.29 -17.98 3.29
C GLY A 197 -10.09 -17.52 4.52
N ILE A 198 -10.22 -18.43 5.49
CA ILE A 198 -11.05 -18.28 6.70
C ILE A 198 -10.82 -16.95 7.44
N SER A 199 -9.57 -16.55 7.65
CA SER A 199 -9.28 -15.30 8.39
C SER A 199 -9.78 -14.05 7.68
N ALA A 200 -9.69 -14.01 6.34
CA ALA A 200 -10.11 -12.87 5.56
C ALA A 200 -11.64 -12.83 5.43
N CYS A 201 -12.26 -13.98 5.13
CA CYS A 201 -13.72 -14.12 5.07
C CYS A 201 -14.37 -13.75 6.40
N ARG A 202 -13.79 -14.17 7.54
CA ARG A 202 -14.28 -13.77 8.87
C ARG A 202 -14.28 -12.25 9.05
N LYS A 203 -13.27 -11.53 8.55
CA LYS A 203 -13.20 -10.06 8.66
C LYS A 203 -14.31 -9.39 7.84
N ILE A 204 -14.54 -9.83 6.61
CA ILE A 204 -15.60 -9.28 5.76
C ILE A 204 -16.97 -9.59 6.37
N ALA A 205 -17.18 -10.81 6.86
CA ALA A 205 -18.41 -11.19 7.56
C ALA A 205 -18.66 -10.32 8.79
N THR A 206 -17.62 -10.06 9.60
CA THR A 206 -17.71 -9.18 10.78
C THR A 206 -18.08 -7.74 10.38
N LEU A 207 -17.54 -7.25 9.27
CA LEU A 207 -17.94 -5.94 8.73
C LEU A 207 -19.41 -5.97 8.27
N GLY A 208 -19.82 -7.00 7.52
CA GLY A 208 -21.20 -7.16 7.08
C GLY A 208 -22.19 -7.19 8.23
N GLU A 209 -21.85 -7.89 9.32
CA GLU A 209 -22.66 -8.01 10.53
C GLU A 209 -23.01 -6.64 11.12
N ALA A 210 -22.04 -5.71 11.17
CA ALA A 210 -22.26 -4.36 11.67
C ALA A 210 -23.24 -3.52 10.84
N TYR A 211 -23.44 -3.87 9.56
CA TYR A 211 -24.30 -3.13 8.63
C TYR A 211 -25.58 -3.91 8.25
N GLY A 212 -25.80 -5.09 8.83
CA GLY A 212 -26.96 -5.94 8.52
C GLY A 212 -26.84 -6.72 7.21
N VAL A 213 -25.63 -6.85 6.66
CA VAL A 213 -25.34 -7.63 5.45
C VAL A 213 -24.99 -9.06 5.86
N ARG A 214 -25.62 -10.04 5.21
CA ARG A 214 -25.45 -11.46 5.50
C ARG A 214 -24.38 -12.11 4.63
N THR A 215 -23.86 -13.26 5.04
CA THR A 215 -22.99 -14.06 4.16
C THR A 215 -23.80 -15.07 3.36
N ALA A 216 -23.43 -15.26 2.09
CA ALA A 216 -23.87 -16.37 1.27
C ALA A 216 -22.68 -16.92 0.51
N TRP A 217 -21.83 -17.74 1.16
CA TRP A 217 -20.59 -18.19 0.52
C TRP A 217 -20.90 -19.00 -0.72
N GLN A 218 -20.07 -18.74 -1.73
CA GLN A 218 -20.29 -19.22 -3.07
C GLN A 218 -19.51 -20.52 -3.29
N GLU A 219 -20.13 -21.48 -3.97
CA GLU A 219 -19.58 -22.80 -4.28
C GLU A 219 -19.75 -23.12 -5.79
N GLY A 220 -19.14 -22.30 -6.67
CA GLY A 220 -19.22 -22.47 -8.13
C GLY A 220 -18.50 -23.71 -8.70
N GLY A 221 -18.62 -23.94 -10.01
CA GLY A 221 -18.29 -25.22 -10.70
C GLY A 221 -16.84 -25.74 -10.65
N GLU A 222 -15.90 -25.02 -10.03
CA GLU A 222 -14.50 -25.44 -9.82
C GLU A 222 -14.17 -25.56 -8.33
N ASN A 223 -15.12 -26.08 -7.55
CA ASN A 223 -15.03 -26.17 -6.11
C ASN A 223 -14.73 -27.60 -5.64
N ASP A 224 -14.16 -27.73 -4.43
CA ASP A 224 -13.67 -28.98 -3.85
C ASP A 224 -14.20 -29.20 -2.42
N PRO A 225 -14.22 -30.45 -1.91
CA PRO A 225 -14.73 -30.75 -0.57
C PRO A 225 -14.02 -30.00 0.58
N VAL A 226 -12.77 -29.58 0.40
CA VAL A 226 -12.00 -28.84 1.42
C VAL A 226 -12.48 -27.40 1.52
N ASN A 227 -12.75 -26.75 0.39
CA ASN A 227 -13.31 -25.40 0.39
C ASN A 227 -14.72 -25.37 0.99
N GLN A 228 -15.59 -26.33 0.64
CA GLN A 228 -16.92 -26.43 1.25
C GLN A 228 -16.82 -26.66 2.76
N ALA A 229 -15.90 -27.50 3.24
CA ALA A 229 -15.66 -27.67 4.68
C ALA A 229 -15.23 -26.34 5.32
N ALA A 230 -14.34 -25.58 4.69
CA ALA A 230 -13.94 -24.27 5.20
C ALA A 230 -15.09 -23.26 5.26
N ALA A 231 -15.97 -23.24 4.26
CA ALA A 231 -17.18 -22.40 4.24
C ALA A 231 -18.15 -22.80 5.35
N VAL A 232 -18.49 -24.08 5.48
CA VAL A 232 -19.40 -24.57 6.53
C VAL A 232 -18.86 -24.29 7.93
N HIS A 233 -17.54 -24.37 8.15
CA HIS A 233 -16.96 -23.99 9.44
C HIS A 233 -17.08 -22.49 9.75
N LEU A 234 -17.03 -21.62 8.74
CA LEU A 234 -17.38 -20.20 8.92
C LEU A 234 -18.88 -20.06 9.18
N ASP A 235 -19.71 -20.74 8.42
CA ASP A 235 -21.16 -20.68 8.54
C ASP A 235 -21.67 -21.19 9.87
N MET A 236 -20.99 -22.11 10.52
CA MET A 236 -21.34 -22.52 11.88
C MET A 236 -21.06 -21.42 12.90
N ALA A 237 -20.02 -20.59 12.68
CA ALA A 237 -19.52 -19.64 13.66
C ALA A 237 -19.99 -18.19 13.48
N LEU A 238 -20.52 -17.82 12.30
CA LEU A 238 -20.91 -16.45 11.99
C LEU A 238 -22.38 -16.19 12.37
N TRP A 239 -22.64 -15.05 13.01
CA TRP A 239 -24.00 -14.67 13.41
C TRP A 239 -24.84 -14.17 12.23
N ASN A 240 -24.23 -13.38 11.34
CA ASN A 240 -24.85 -12.88 10.11
C ASN A 240 -24.82 -13.87 8.94
N PHE A 241 -24.67 -15.18 9.21
CA PHE A 241 -24.79 -16.17 8.15
C PHE A 241 -26.20 -16.18 7.54
N GLY A 242 -26.27 -16.13 6.21
CA GLY A 242 -27.50 -16.11 5.43
C GLY A 242 -27.86 -17.49 4.90
N ILE A 243 -27.08 -18.03 3.96
CA ILE A 243 -27.29 -19.35 3.36
C ILE A 243 -26.00 -19.87 2.69
N GLN A 244 -25.82 -21.17 2.58
CA GLN A 244 -24.65 -21.76 1.93
C GLN A 244 -24.99 -22.30 0.53
N GLU A 245 -24.18 -21.99 -0.48
CA GLU A 245 -24.33 -22.63 -1.80
C GLU A 245 -23.89 -24.10 -1.73
N ILE A 246 -24.62 -25.00 -2.38
CA ILE A 246 -24.25 -26.41 -2.47
C ILE A 246 -23.43 -26.67 -3.73
N ASN A 247 -22.44 -27.56 -3.60
CA ASN A 247 -21.80 -28.20 -4.76
C ASN A 247 -22.06 -29.71 -4.76
N HIS A 248 -21.99 -30.32 -5.93
CA HIS A 248 -22.21 -31.75 -6.11
C HIS A 248 -20.89 -32.45 -6.39
N PHE A 249 -20.52 -33.38 -5.51
CA PHE A 249 -19.33 -34.21 -5.63
C PHE A 249 -19.73 -35.65 -5.92
N LYS A 250 -18.96 -36.33 -6.76
CA LYS A 250 -19.12 -37.76 -7.02
C LYS A 250 -18.71 -38.56 -5.80
N SER A 251 -19.32 -39.73 -5.59
CA SER A 251 -19.02 -40.58 -4.43
C SER A 251 -17.52 -40.87 -4.27
N HIS A 252 -16.79 -41.12 -5.36
CA HIS A 252 -15.35 -41.37 -5.32
C HIS A 252 -14.52 -40.13 -4.97
N GLU A 253 -15.00 -38.92 -5.27
CA GLU A 253 -14.36 -37.66 -4.85
C GLU A 253 -14.51 -37.52 -3.33
N LEU A 254 -15.71 -37.75 -2.81
CA LEU A 254 -15.99 -37.73 -1.36
C LEU A 254 -15.21 -38.81 -0.60
N GLU A 255 -15.06 -40.00 -1.17
CA GLU A 255 -14.28 -41.08 -0.58
C GLU A 255 -12.78 -40.75 -0.43
N ALA A 256 -12.24 -39.89 -1.30
CA ALA A 256 -10.86 -39.41 -1.19
C ALA A 256 -10.69 -38.41 -0.03
N PHE A 257 -11.78 -37.82 0.46
CA PHE A 257 -11.78 -36.85 1.54
C PHE A 257 -12.64 -37.32 2.73
N PRO A 258 -12.16 -38.27 3.55
CA PRO A 258 -12.90 -38.73 4.72
C PRO A 258 -13.15 -37.57 5.69
N GLY A 259 -14.38 -37.49 6.22
CA GLY A 259 -14.80 -36.39 7.09
C GLY A 259 -15.24 -35.12 6.36
N HIS A 260 -15.49 -35.22 5.04
CA HIS A 260 -16.20 -34.20 4.27
C HIS A 260 -17.55 -33.85 4.88
N VAL A 261 -18.06 -32.67 4.53
CA VAL A 261 -19.39 -32.19 4.93
C VAL A 261 -20.47 -33.12 4.37
N VAL A 262 -21.39 -33.53 5.22
CA VAL A 262 -22.52 -34.39 4.83
C VAL A 262 -23.77 -33.55 4.63
N ARG A 263 -24.50 -33.79 3.55
CA ARG A 263 -25.82 -33.19 3.33
C ARG A 263 -26.90 -34.15 3.78
N GLU A 264 -27.82 -33.66 4.61
CA GLU A 264 -29.07 -34.33 4.95
C GLU A 264 -30.23 -33.35 4.80
N GLY A 265 -31.13 -33.61 3.84
CA GLY A 265 -32.16 -32.65 3.45
C GLY A 265 -31.56 -31.36 2.89
N GLY A 266 -32.17 -30.21 3.21
CA GLY A 266 -31.66 -28.87 2.87
C GLY A 266 -30.56 -28.33 3.80
N TYR A 267 -29.83 -29.21 4.50
CA TYR A 267 -28.82 -28.82 5.50
C TYR A 267 -27.50 -29.54 5.31
N LEU A 268 -26.41 -28.84 5.63
CA LEU A 268 -25.04 -29.32 5.68
C LEU A 268 -24.57 -29.48 7.13
N TYR A 269 -23.91 -30.61 7.38
CA TYR A 269 -23.37 -31.00 8.67
C TYR A 269 -21.85 -31.16 8.57
N PRO A 270 -21.07 -30.35 9.30
CA PRO A 270 -19.63 -30.53 9.37
C PRO A 270 -19.27 -31.71 10.30
N SER A 271 -18.08 -32.25 10.10
CA SER A 271 -17.49 -33.22 11.02
C SER A 271 -17.11 -32.56 12.34
N GLU A 272 -17.34 -33.24 13.46
CA GLU A 272 -16.91 -32.79 14.80
C GLU A 272 -15.43 -33.06 15.09
N LYS A 273 -14.72 -33.72 14.17
CA LYS A 273 -13.30 -34.03 14.33
C LYS A 273 -12.45 -32.75 14.34
N PRO A 274 -11.26 -32.78 14.96
CA PRO A 274 -10.35 -31.64 15.00
C PRO A 274 -10.00 -31.07 13.62
N GLY A 275 -9.75 -29.76 13.54
CA GLY A 275 -9.46 -29.07 12.27
C GLY A 275 -10.73 -28.74 11.49
N LEU A 276 -10.66 -28.83 10.17
CA LEU A 276 -11.84 -28.81 9.29
C LEU A 276 -12.62 -30.14 9.33
N GLY A 277 -12.18 -31.08 10.16
CA GLY A 277 -12.78 -32.41 10.31
C GLY A 277 -12.60 -33.34 9.11
N ILE A 278 -11.96 -32.84 8.05
CA ILE A 278 -11.64 -33.50 6.78
C ILE A 278 -10.17 -33.91 6.72
N ASP A 279 -9.88 -35.05 6.08
CA ASP A 279 -8.53 -35.54 5.78
C ASP A 279 -8.42 -35.97 4.31
N LEU A 280 -7.24 -36.40 3.87
CA LEU A 280 -6.97 -36.84 2.49
C LEU A 280 -6.51 -38.30 2.46
N ASP A 281 -7.24 -39.16 1.75
CA ASP A 281 -6.75 -40.47 1.34
C ASP A 281 -5.99 -40.34 0.02
N GLU A 282 -4.66 -40.28 0.11
CA GLU A 282 -3.79 -40.08 -1.05
C GLU A 282 -3.92 -41.19 -2.11
N VAL A 283 -4.25 -42.42 -1.71
CA VAL A 283 -4.40 -43.56 -2.63
C VAL A 283 -5.67 -43.38 -3.46
N LYS A 284 -6.79 -43.06 -2.80
CA LYS A 284 -8.05 -42.80 -3.48
C LYS A 284 -7.99 -41.52 -4.30
N ALA A 285 -7.41 -40.45 -3.77
CA ALA A 285 -7.22 -39.20 -4.51
C ALA A 285 -6.40 -39.41 -5.80
N LYS A 286 -5.34 -40.22 -5.74
CA LYS A 286 -4.54 -40.56 -6.92
C LYS A 286 -5.35 -41.31 -7.99
N SER A 287 -6.35 -42.10 -7.59
CA SER A 287 -7.23 -42.83 -8.53
C SER A 287 -8.20 -41.93 -9.29
N LEU A 288 -8.37 -40.67 -8.86
CA LEU A 288 -9.21 -39.68 -9.54
C LEU A 288 -8.53 -39.07 -10.77
N LEU A 289 -7.22 -39.28 -10.90
CA LEU A 289 -6.42 -38.80 -12.03
C LEU A 289 -6.60 -39.74 -13.21
N ASN A 290 -6.96 -39.22 -14.39
CA ASN A 290 -7.00 -40.01 -15.63
C ASN A 290 -5.62 -39.99 -16.32
N ASP A 291 -5.35 -40.98 -17.18
CA ASP A 291 -4.07 -41.08 -17.94
C ASP A 291 -3.84 -39.90 -18.90
N SER A 292 -4.90 -39.14 -19.22
CA SER A 292 -4.86 -37.92 -20.02
C SER A 292 -4.66 -36.65 -19.19
N TRP A 293 -4.56 -36.77 -17.87
CA TRP A 293 -4.30 -35.66 -16.97
C TRP A 293 -2.84 -35.26 -17.15
N ASP A 294 -2.64 -34.18 -17.90
CA ASP A 294 -1.35 -33.56 -18.06
C ASP A 294 -1.13 -32.60 -16.87
N PRO A 295 -0.28 -32.94 -15.89
CA PRO A 295 -0.02 -32.07 -14.75
C PRO A 295 0.68 -30.77 -15.16
N ASN A 296 1.01 -30.58 -16.44
CA ASN A 296 1.54 -29.34 -17.01
C ASN A 296 0.47 -28.43 -17.65
N LYS A 297 -0.78 -28.89 -17.85
CA LYS A 297 -1.87 -28.10 -18.45
C LYS A 297 -2.60 -27.19 -17.47
N TYR A 298 -2.59 -27.51 -16.17
CA TYR A 298 -2.98 -26.52 -15.16
C TYR A 298 -1.90 -25.44 -15.15
N TYR A 299 -2.30 -24.18 -15.33
CA TYR A 299 -1.41 -23.04 -15.25
C TYR A 299 -0.62 -23.18 -13.94
N ARG A 300 0.68 -23.47 -14.05
CA ARG A 300 1.63 -23.52 -12.95
C ARG A 300 2.25 -22.12 -12.86
N PRO A 301 1.67 -21.15 -12.13
CA PRO A 301 2.43 -19.94 -11.80
C PRO A 301 3.68 -20.31 -10.98
N TYR A 302 3.70 -21.50 -10.36
CA TYR A 302 4.87 -22.12 -9.73
C TYR A 302 4.87 -23.64 -9.94
N PRO A 303 6.03 -24.28 -10.20
CA PRO A 303 6.12 -25.72 -10.29
C PRO A 303 5.99 -26.36 -8.90
N LEU A 304 4.92 -27.12 -8.68
CA LEU A 304 4.85 -28.12 -7.62
C LEU A 304 5.32 -29.46 -8.22
N ASP A 305 6.45 -29.95 -7.72
CA ASP A 305 7.01 -31.27 -8.06
C ASP A 305 6.37 -32.34 -7.15
N PRO A 306 5.95 -33.52 -7.65
CA PRO A 306 5.30 -34.55 -6.84
C PRO A 306 6.25 -35.12 -5.79
N ILE A 307 5.75 -35.21 -4.56
CA ILE A 307 6.45 -35.78 -3.41
C ILE A 307 6.63 -37.30 -3.62
N SER A 308 7.73 -37.71 -4.24
CA SER A 308 8.28 -39.04 -4.06
C SER A 308 9.80 -39.05 -4.20
N LYS A 309 10.48 -38.41 -3.25
CA LYS A 309 11.78 -38.80 -2.69
C LYS A 309 12.23 -37.69 -1.74
N ARG A 310 12.48 -38.07 -0.48
CA ARG A 310 13.00 -37.19 0.56
C ARG A 310 14.26 -36.48 0.06
N GLN A 311 14.23 -35.16 -0.02
CA GLN A 311 15.38 -34.28 0.26
C GLN A 311 14.92 -32.82 0.34
N ASN A 312 15.00 -32.26 1.55
CA ASN A 312 15.17 -30.84 1.87
C ASN A 312 14.82 -29.83 0.76
N CYS A 313 13.63 -29.24 0.75
CA CYS A 313 13.41 -27.99 0.02
C CYS A 313 12.40 -27.09 0.74
N TRP A 314 12.93 -26.01 1.27
CA TRP A 314 12.23 -24.81 1.71
C TRP A 314 11.79 -24.00 0.49
N ALA A 315 10.72 -23.21 0.61
CA ALA A 315 10.17 -22.40 -0.47
C ALA A 315 11.23 -21.54 -1.19
N PRO A 316 11.13 -21.32 -2.53
CA PRO A 316 12.01 -20.42 -3.23
C PRO A 316 11.67 -18.97 -2.83
N PHE A 317 12.45 -18.44 -1.91
CA PHE A 317 12.62 -17.01 -1.75
C PHE A 317 13.45 -16.53 -2.94
N ILE A 318 13.01 -15.49 -3.66
CA ILE A 318 13.86 -14.79 -4.65
C ILE A 318 14.43 -13.56 -3.93
N PRO A 319 15.57 -13.65 -3.23
CA PRO A 319 16.28 -12.45 -2.84
C PRO A 319 17.02 -11.93 -4.07
N ILE A 320 16.60 -10.78 -4.60
CA ILE A 320 17.45 -10.03 -5.53
C ILE A 320 18.65 -9.53 -4.72
N GLY A 321 19.84 -10.11 -4.92
CA GLY A 321 21.08 -9.63 -4.31
C GLY A 321 21.31 -9.98 -2.84
N ALA A 322 21.01 -11.23 -2.42
CA ALA A 322 21.33 -11.68 -1.07
C ALA A 322 22.82 -11.48 -0.73
N ASN A 323 23.11 -10.78 0.38
CA ASN A 323 24.47 -10.59 0.88
C ASN A 323 24.68 -11.20 2.28
N SER A 324 23.63 -11.76 2.87
CA SER A 324 23.67 -12.45 4.15
C SER A 324 22.65 -13.57 4.24
N ILE A 325 22.92 -14.52 5.12
CA ILE A 325 22.03 -15.60 5.50
C ILE A 325 21.98 -15.69 7.02
N ASP A 326 20.77 -15.72 7.58
CA ASP A 326 20.53 -16.10 8.98
C ASP A 326 20.02 -17.54 9.01
N VAL A 327 20.44 -18.32 10.00
CA VAL A 327 19.99 -19.70 10.24
C VAL A 327 19.63 -19.87 11.71
N ARG A 328 18.47 -20.44 12.00
CA ARG A 328 18.05 -20.81 13.35
C ARG A 328 18.33 -22.27 13.58
N VAL A 329 19.26 -22.55 14.47
CA VAL A 329 19.88 -23.87 14.65
C VAL A 329 19.96 -24.25 16.12
N ALA A 330 19.96 -25.55 16.40
CA ALA A 330 20.19 -26.11 17.72
C ALA A 330 21.17 -27.30 17.63
N SER A 331 22.17 -27.36 18.49
CA SER A 331 23.14 -28.44 18.55
C SER A 331 23.46 -28.81 19.99
N ASN A 332 23.41 -30.11 20.29
CA ASN A 332 23.88 -30.66 21.55
C ASN A 332 25.37 -31.05 21.51
N ASN A 333 25.96 -31.11 20.32
CA ASN A 333 27.34 -31.55 20.09
C ASN A 333 28.24 -30.33 19.81
N SER A 334 29.45 -30.56 19.29
CA SER A 334 30.35 -29.48 18.84
C SER A 334 29.80 -28.66 17.66
N GLY A 335 28.72 -29.12 17.03
CA GLY A 335 28.09 -28.47 15.89
C GLY A 335 28.84 -28.75 14.57
N GLY A 336 28.80 -27.80 13.64
CA GLY A 336 29.42 -27.91 12.32
C GLY A 336 29.29 -26.61 11.53
N THR A 337 29.21 -26.72 10.21
CA THR A 337 29.21 -25.59 9.28
C THR A 337 28.14 -25.77 8.22
N ILE A 338 27.50 -24.69 7.81
CA ILE A 338 26.61 -24.63 6.65
C ILE A 338 27.31 -23.83 5.56
N GLU A 339 27.67 -24.50 4.46
CA GLU A 339 28.15 -23.85 3.25
C GLU A 339 26.98 -23.51 2.33
N VAL A 340 26.98 -22.30 1.77
CA VAL A 340 26.03 -21.87 0.75
C VAL A 340 26.72 -21.97 -0.61
N ARG A 341 26.24 -22.86 -1.48
CA ARG A 341 26.84 -23.21 -2.77
C ARG A 341 25.89 -22.88 -3.92
N LEU A 342 26.42 -22.44 -5.06
CA LEU A 342 25.63 -22.10 -6.25
C LEU A 342 25.68 -23.23 -7.28
N ASP A 343 24.54 -23.48 -7.91
CA ASP A 343 24.27 -24.36 -9.07
C ASP A 343 24.53 -25.87 -8.86
N SER A 344 25.33 -26.26 -7.87
CA SER A 344 25.47 -27.65 -7.41
C SER A 344 25.99 -27.76 -5.97
N LEU A 345 25.88 -28.96 -5.36
CA LEU A 345 26.45 -29.25 -4.02
C LEU A 345 27.97 -29.01 -3.91
N ASN A 346 28.69 -29.00 -5.03
CA ASN A 346 30.13 -28.70 -5.09
C ASN A 346 30.43 -27.45 -5.94
N GLY A 347 29.43 -26.66 -6.27
CA GLY A 347 29.60 -25.46 -7.08
C GLY A 347 30.21 -24.30 -6.31
N THR A 348 30.13 -23.10 -6.88
CA THR A 348 30.75 -21.89 -6.34
C THR A 348 30.29 -21.66 -4.89
N LEU A 349 31.24 -21.52 -3.96
CA LEU A 349 30.93 -21.18 -2.56
C LEU A 349 30.53 -19.70 -2.48
N ALA A 350 29.26 -19.44 -2.19
CA ALA A 350 28.72 -18.11 -2.00
C ALA A 350 28.83 -17.62 -0.55
N GLY A 351 28.86 -18.52 0.44
CA GLY A 351 28.92 -18.13 1.84
C GLY A 351 29.07 -19.29 2.82
N THR A 352 29.31 -18.98 4.09
CA THR A 352 29.52 -19.99 5.14
C THR A 352 28.95 -19.52 6.48
N VAL A 353 28.24 -20.40 7.19
CA VAL A 353 27.70 -20.16 8.53
C VAL A 353 28.25 -21.19 9.51
N ALA A 354 28.99 -20.75 10.52
CA ALA A 354 29.45 -21.63 11.60
C ALA A 354 28.33 -21.87 12.61
N VAL A 355 28.10 -23.13 12.97
CA VAL A 355 27.10 -23.57 13.94
C VAL A 355 27.82 -24.24 15.11
N PRO A 356 28.11 -23.52 16.21
CA PRO A 356 28.67 -24.14 17.42
C PRO A 356 27.60 -24.92 18.19
N GLY A 357 28.03 -25.68 19.21
CA GLY A 357 27.14 -26.23 20.23
C GLY A 357 26.26 -25.15 20.86
N THR A 358 24.95 -25.34 20.85
CA THR A 358 23.98 -24.36 21.35
C THR A 358 23.44 -24.70 22.74
N GLY A 359 23.93 -25.80 23.35
CA GLY A 359 23.54 -26.26 24.67
C GLY A 359 22.34 -27.19 24.69
N GLY A 360 21.95 -27.79 23.55
CA GLY A 360 20.88 -28.79 23.50
C GLY A 360 20.23 -28.93 22.12
N TRP A 361 19.59 -30.07 21.86
CA TRP A 361 18.87 -30.34 20.58
C TRP A 361 17.63 -29.47 20.35
N GLN A 362 17.15 -28.77 21.39
CA GLN A 362 16.04 -27.82 21.36
C GLN A 362 16.44 -26.42 21.85
N SER A 363 17.74 -26.19 22.09
CA SER A 363 18.27 -24.89 22.51
C SER A 363 18.57 -24.05 21.28
N TRP A 364 17.53 -23.42 20.72
CA TRP A 364 17.60 -22.73 19.43
C TRP A 364 18.34 -21.38 19.51
N GLN A 365 19.36 -21.21 18.68
CA GLN A 365 20.07 -19.94 18.48
C GLN A 365 20.05 -19.53 17.01
N THR A 366 20.07 -18.23 16.74
CA THR A 366 20.26 -17.71 15.37
C THR A 366 21.76 -17.48 15.13
N LYS A 367 22.27 -17.96 14.01
CA LYS A 367 23.63 -17.73 13.52
C LYS A 367 23.57 -17.12 12.13
N SER A 368 24.56 -16.32 11.77
CA SER A 368 24.55 -15.56 10.52
C SER A 368 25.84 -15.81 9.74
N GLY A 369 25.77 -15.72 8.42
CA GLY A 369 26.91 -15.75 7.52
C GLY A 369 26.73 -14.77 6.37
N SER A 370 27.85 -14.33 5.79
CA SER A 370 27.85 -13.47 4.60
C SER A 370 27.63 -14.29 3.33
N ILE A 371 26.98 -13.68 2.33
CA ILE A 371 26.83 -14.18 0.97
C ILE A 371 27.54 -13.20 0.02
N SER A 372 28.35 -13.72 -0.89
CA SER A 372 29.09 -12.92 -1.87
C SER A 372 29.25 -13.69 -3.19
N GLY A 373 29.46 -12.97 -4.29
CA GLY A 373 29.81 -13.57 -5.58
C GLY A 373 28.67 -14.24 -6.37
N ALA A 374 27.41 -14.10 -5.94
CA ALA A 374 26.25 -14.58 -6.68
C ALA A 374 25.71 -13.47 -7.60
N THR A 375 25.89 -13.60 -8.92
CA THR A 375 25.34 -12.65 -9.90
C THR A 375 24.51 -13.39 -10.94
N GLY A 376 23.25 -12.99 -11.09
CA GLY A 376 22.29 -13.67 -11.95
C GLY A 376 21.37 -14.61 -11.17
N VAL A 377 20.65 -15.48 -11.88
CA VAL A 377 19.74 -16.46 -11.27
C VAL A 377 20.52 -17.75 -11.04
N HIS A 378 20.61 -18.19 -9.79
CA HIS A 378 21.32 -19.40 -9.39
C HIS A 378 20.42 -20.35 -8.60
N THR A 379 20.72 -21.65 -8.69
CA THR A 379 20.15 -22.63 -7.74
C THR A 379 21.03 -22.67 -6.49
N VAL A 380 20.46 -22.49 -5.29
CA VAL A 380 21.24 -22.44 -4.04
C VAL A 380 21.20 -23.78 -3.31
N TYR A 381 22.36 -24.26 -2.89
CA TYR A 381 22.55 -25.48 -2.12
C TYR A 381 23.11 -25.16 -0.72
N LEU A 382 22.50 -25.71 0.33
CA LEU A 382 23.05 -25.67 1.69
C LEU A 382 23.75 -27.00 1.98
N LYS A 383 25.08 -26.97 2.06
CA LYS A 383 25.90 -28.15 2.36
C LYS A 383 26.34 -28.12 3.82
N PHE A 384 25.87 -29.10 4.58
CA PHE A 384 26.21 -29.26 5.99
C PHE A 384 27.51 -30.06 6.12
N THR A 385 28.53 -29.46 6.72
CA THR A 385 29.86 -30.07 6.90
C THR A 385 30.25 -30.06 8.38
N GLY A 386 31.00 -31.07 8.82
CA GLY A 386 31.35 -31.23 10.23
C GLY A 386 31.89 -32.63 10.56
N GLY A 387 31.97 -32.94 11.86
CA GLY A 387 32.40 -34.25 12.35
C GLY A 387 31.41 -35.39 12.06
N THR A 388 31.64 -36.57 12.64
CA THR A 388 30.77 -37.74 12.47
C THR A 388 29.52 -37.66 13.36
N GLY A 389 28.37 -38.11 12.84
CA GLY A 389 27.08 -38.14 13.56
C GLY A 389 26.19 -36.92 13.32
N ASN A 390 25.18 -36.73 14.18
CA ASN A 390 24.26 -35.59 14.08
C ASN A 390 25.00 -34.27 14.39
N LEU A 391 24.96 -33.31 13.46
CA LEU A 391 25.64 -32.02 13.61
C LEU A 391 24.77 -31.00 14.37
N PHE A 392 23.56 -30.72 13.87
CA PHE A 392 22.61 -29.75 14.42
C PHE A 392 21.23 -29.93 13.79
N ASN A 393 20.20 -29.47 14.50
CA ASN A 393 18.86 -29.25 13.96
C ASN A 393 18.80 -27.85 13.33
N LEU A 394 18.13 -27.72 12.19
CA LEU A 394 17.87 -26.45 11.51
C LEU A 394 16.36 -26.21 11.51
N LEU A 395 15.93 -25.08 12.10
CA LEU A 395 14.53 -24.68 12.16
C LEU A 395 14.12 -23.79 11.01
N TRP A 396 14.94 -22.81 10.65
CA TRP A 396 14.70 -21.93 9.50
C TRP A 396 16.00 -21.31 9.03
N PHE A 397 16.01 -20.84 7.79
CA PHE A 397 17.03 -19.91 7.30
C PHE A 397 16.37 -18.78 6.53
N LYS A 398 17.05 -17.64 6.45
CA LYS A 398 16.59 -16.44 5.76
C LYS A 398 17.75 -15.82 5.01
N PHE A 399 17.65 -15.80 3.68
CA PHE A 399 18.52 -14.97 2.85
C PHE A 399 18.02 -13.55 2.89
N SER A 400 18.90 -12.62 3.23
CA SER A 400 18.61 -11.19 3.18
C SER A 400 19.47 -10.57 2.09
N ALA A 401 18.81 -9.97 1.11
CA ALA A 401 19.44 -8.89 0.38
C ALA A 401 19.51 -7.74 1.37
N SER A 402 20.70 -7.26 1.72
CA SER A 402 20.75 -5.85 2.00
C SER A 402 20.31 -5.18 0.70
N ALA A 403 19.09 -4.66 0.69
CA ALA A 403 18.99 -3.31 0.16
C ALA A 403 20.19 -2.56 0.74
N ALA A 404 21.01 -1.95 -0.09
CA ALA A 404 21.58 -0.69 0.36
C ALA A 404 20.35 0.17 0.75
N GLY A 405 19.90 0.28 2.00
CA GLY A 405 20.49 0.03 3.30
C GLY A 405 19.52 -0.63 4.30
N GLY A 406 20.05 -0.87 5.50
CA GLY A 406 19.49 -1.71 6.55
C GLY A 406 18.13 -1.27 7.12
N GLY A 407 17.56 -2.12 7.97
CA GLY A 407 16.35 -1.82 8.72
C GLY A 407 16.43 -0.43 9.36
N GLY A 408 15.52 0.45 8.95
CA GLY A 408 15.54 1.83 9.36
C GLY A 408 14.49 2.68 8.67
N ASP A 409 14.38 3.91 9.15
CA ASP A 409 13.33 4.86 8.82
C ASP A 409 13.72 5.80 7.67
N VAL A 410 14.92 5.70 7.05
CA VAL A 410 15.39 6.68 6.04
C VAL A 410 15.79 6.04 4.71
N VAL A 411 16.61 4.99 4.71
CA VAL A 411 17.04 4.38 3.44
C VAL A 411 15.89 3.62 2.79
N GLY A 412 15.69 3.82 1.49
CA GLY A 412 14.54 3.27 0.75
C GLY A 412 13.23 4.00 1.02
N LYS A 413 13.28 5.21 1.58
CA LYS A 413 12.13 6.05 1.95
C LYS A 413 12.13 7.37 1.19
N LEU A 414 10.96 8.01 1.19
CA LEU A 414 10.74 9.33 0.64
C LEU A 414 10.39 10.31 1.76
N TYR A 415 11.33 11.22 2.06
CA TYR A 415 11.13 12.30 3.03
C TYR A 415 10.88 13.61 2.30
N ALA A 416 10.12 14.50 2.91
CA ALA A 416 10.01 15.88 2.46
C ALA A 416 10.63 16.83 3.50
N GLY A 417 11.33 17.86 3.03
CA GLY A 417 11.74 18.98 3.88
C GLY A 417 10.53 19.72 4.41
N TYR A 418 10.59 20.11 5.69
CA TYR A 418 9.47 20.75 6.38
C TYR A 418 9.94 21.98 7.15
N GLN A 419 9.43 23.15 6.77
CA GLN A 419 9.85 24.43 7.34
C GLN A 419 9.09 24.76 8.61
N GLY A 420 7.75 24.76 8.55
CA GLY A 420 6.91 25.14 9.66
C GLY A 420 7.08 26.60 10.12
N TRP A 421 7.54 27.51 9.26
CA TRP A 421 7.93 28.88 9.64
C TRP A 421 6.93 29.99 9.29
N PHE A 422 5.80 29.65 8.68
CA PHE A 422 4.78 30.63 8.28
C PHE A 422 3.96 31.07 9.49
N ASN A 423 4.02 32.36 9.85
CA ASN A 423 3.24 32.92 10.97
C ASN A 423 2.30 34.01 10.49
N ALA A 424 1.21 34.20 11.22
CA ALA A 424 0.24 35.27 10.96
C ALA A 424 0.03 36.14 12.20
N ALA A 425 -0.24 37.43 12.02
CA ALA A 425 -0.60 38.27 13.16
C ALA A 425 -1.87 37.75 13.85
N GLY A 426 -1.83 37.59 15.17
CA GLY A 426 -2.94 37.06 15.97
C GLY A 426 -2.99 35.54 16.09
N ASP A 427 -1.99 34.82 15.58
CA ASP A 427 -1.89 33.35 15.69
C ASP A 427 -1.43 32.85 17.07
N GLY A 428 -1.00 33.77 17.95
CA GLY A 428 -0.46 33.45 19.27
C GLY A 428 1.00 33.03 19.25
N SER A 429 1.67 33.07 18.09
CA SER A 429 3.11 32.85 18.00
C SER A 429 3.87 33.97 18.71
N PRO A 430 5.04 33.66 19.31
CA PRO A 430 5.90 34.68 19.91
C PRO A 430 6.36 35.75 18.91
N ASN A 431 6.38 35.43 17.61
CA ASN A 431 6.78 36.36 16.55
C ASN A 431 5.82 37.55 16.43
N GLY A 432 4.53 37.36 16.74
CA GLY A 432 3.55 38.45 16.84
C GLY A 432 3.21 39.17 15.53
N GLY A 433 3.58 38.60 14.38
CA GLY A 433 3.44 39.22 13.06
C GLY A 433 3.43 38.22 11.90
N TRP A 434 3.39 38.74 10.68
CA TRP A 434 3.34 37.94 9.45
C TRP A 434 4.74 37.55 8.96
N VAL A 435 5.16 36.33 9.28
CA VAL A 435 6.49 35.82 8.96
C VAL A 435 6.41 34.89 7.75
N HIS A 436 7.38 35.01 6.83
CA HIS A 436 7.46 34.34 5.51
C HIS A 436 6.33 34.67 4.52
N TRP A 437 5.13 35.04 4.99
CA TRP A 437 4.07 35.53 4.12
C TRP A 437 4.29 36.96 3.59
N SER A 438 5.01 37.81 4.33
CA SER A 438 5.13 39.24 4.03
C SER A 438 6.58 39.73 4.11
N LYS A 439 6.90 40.84 3.43
CA LYS A 439 8.26 41.42 3.45
C LYS A 439 8.51 42.31 4.67
N ASN A 440 7.45 42.80 5.32
CA ASN A 440 7.54 43.81 6.38
C ASN A 440 6.82 43.45 7.69
N SER A 441 6.48 42.17 7.89
CA SER A 441 5.76 41.64 9.06
C SER A 441 4.30 42.10 9.24
N SER A 442 3.77 42.96 8.36
CA SER A 442 2.35 43.32 8.33
C SER A 442 1.55 42.35 7.46
N ALA A 443 0.21 42.41 7.54
CA ALA A 443 -0.65 41.56 6.71
C ALA A 443 -0.28 41.66 5.22
N PRO A 444 -0.12 40.53 4.51
CA PRO A 444 0.25 40.53 3.10
C PRO A 444 -0.67 41.41 2.28
N SER A 445 -0.08 42.25 1.43
CA SER A 445 -0.80 43.18 0.57
C SER A 445 -0.14 43.24 -0.80
N ALA A 446 -0.93 43.54 -1.83
CA ALA A 446 -0.44 43.65 -3.20
C ALA A 446 0.65 44.74 -3.31
N ASN A 447 1.46 44.66 -4.38
CA ASN A 447 2.49 45.65 -4.72
C ASN A 447 3.58 45.79 -3.63
N ASN A 448 4.41 44.75 -3.51
CA ASN A 448 5.67 44.70 -2.74
C ASN A 448 5.61 44.16 -1.29
N ASN A 449 4.45 43.78 -0.74
CA ASN A 449 4.39 43.16 0.60
C ASN A 449 3.95 41.68 0.58
N VAL A 450 4.35 40.95 -0.45
CA VAL A 450 4.17 39.51 -0.57
C VAL A 450 5.55 38.89 -0.69
N ASN A 451 5.83 37.87 0.12
CA ASN A 451 7.13 37.20 0.13
C ASN A 451 7.06 35.73 -0.32
N PHE A 452 5.93 35.32 -0.91
CA PHE A 452 5.70 33.95 -1.34
C PHE A 452 5.18 33.83 -2.76
N GLU A 453 5.57 32.76 -3.44
CA GLU A 453 5.28 32.54 -4.86
C GLU A 453 3.95 31.81 -5.09
N LEU A 454 3.61 30.89 -4.20
CA LEU A 454 2.50 29.95 -4.33
C LEU A 454 1.36 30.30 -3.38
N TYR A 455 0.15 30.51 -3.89
CA TYR A 455 -1.01 30.65 -3.00
C TYR A 455 -1.49 29.27 -2.52
N PRO A 456 -1.58 29.00 -1.20
CA PRO A 456 -2.03 27.71 -0.69
C PRO A 456 -3.50 27.44 -1.00
N ASP A 457 -3.88 26.18 -1.13
CA ASP A 457 -5.29 25.78 -1.14
C ASP A 457 -5.78 25.67 0.29
N LEU A 458 -6.74 26.52 0.66
CA LEU A 458 -7.13 26.73 2.05
C LEU A 458 -8.40 25.98 2.45
N ARG A 459 -9.00 25.21 1.53
CA ARG A 459 -10.31 24.56 1.72
C ARG A 459 -10.35 23.60 2.91
N GLU A 460 -9.22 23.04 3.31
CA GLU A 460 -9.13 22.00 4.36
C GLU A 460 -8.57 22.50 5.70
N TYR A 461 -8.25 23.79 5.82
CA TYR A 461 -7.78 24.36 7.08
C TYR A 461 -8.94 24.90 7.91
N SER A 462 -8.95 24.54 9.19
CA SER A 462 -9.95 24.97 10.17
C SER A 462 -9.73 26.39 10.68
N LYS A 463 -8.49 26.87 10.66
CA LYS A 463 -8.11 28.18 11.19
C LYS A 463 -7.31 28.98 10.15
N LEU A 464 -7.76 30.20 9.89
CA LEU A 464 -7.23 31.07 8.85
C LEU A 464 -7.21 32.53 9.30
N TYR A 465 -6.21 33.28 8.82
CA TYR A 465 -5.95 34.67 9.18
C TYR A 465 -6.15 35.58 7.97
N GLN A 466 -6.77 36.73 8.21
CA GLN A 466 -7.16 37.66 7.16
C GLN A 466 -5.96 38.44 6.61
N THR A 467 -5.76 38.43 5.30
CA THR A 467 -4.76 39.27 4.62
C THR A 467 -5.35 40.62 4.19
N SER A 468 -4.49 41.49 3.66
CA SER A 468 -4.87 42.76 3.00
C SER A 468 -4.85 42.64 1.47
N LEU A 469 -4.84 41.43 0.92
CA LEU A 469 -4.99 41.16 -0.51
C LEU A 469 -6.46 41.28 -0.91
N ALA A 470 -6.72 41.52 -2.21
CA ALA A 470 -8.09 41.49 -2.72
C ALA A 470 -8.68 40.08 -2.58
N ASN A 471 -10.01 39.98 -2.67
CA ASN A 471 -10.67 38.68 -2.73
C ASN A 471 -10.08 37.82 -3.86
N LEU A 472 -10.16 36.50 -3.64
CA LEU A 472 -9.80 35.51 -4.64
C LEU A 472 -10.67 35.69 -5.90
N GLY A 473 -10.22 35.17 -7.04
CA GLY A 473 -11.00 35.24 -8.28
C GLY A 473 -12.41 34.65 -8.18
N ASN A 474 -12.65 33.73 -7.25
CA ASN A 474 -13.97 33.16 -6.95
C ASN A 474 -14.83 34.01 -5.98
N GLY A 475 -14.35 35.19 -5.57
CA GLY A 475 -15.05 36.12 -4.68
C GLY A 475 -14.82 35.91 -3.18
N SER A 476 -14.17 34.82 -2.76
CA SER A 476 -13.89 34.55 -1.34
C SER A 476 -12.80 35.48 -0.78
N PRO A 477 -12.82 35.80 0.53
CA PRO A 477 -11.76 36.58 1.15
C PRO A 477 -10.39 35.89 1.06
N ALA A 478 -9.34 36.65 0.74
CA ALA A 478 -7.97 36.15 0.76
C ALA A 478 -7.47 36.00 2.21
N LYS A 479 -7.37 34.76 2.67
CA LYS A 479 -6.83 34.39 3.99
C LYS A 479 -5.60 33.51 3.85
N LEU A 480 -4.87 33.23 4.92
CA LEU A 480 -3.73 32.29 4.95
C LEU A 480 -3.72 31.52 6.27
N PHE A 481 -3.05 30.36 6.31
CA PHE A 481 -2.85 29.58 7.54
C PHE A 481 -1.63 30.09 8.34
N SER A 482 -1.48 29.61 9.57
CA SER A 482 -0.23 29.71 10.34
C SER A 482 0.32 28.32 10.67
N SER A 483 1.60 28.08 10.40
CA SER A 483 2.34 26.88 10.81
C SER A 483 2.50 26.78 12.33
N TYR A 484 2.21 27.86 13.07
CA TYR A 484 2.17 27.82 14.53
C TYR A 484 0.94 27.06 15.07
N ASP A 485 -0.16 27.00 14.31
CA ASP A 485 -1.35 26.30 14.75
C ASP A 485 -1.14 24.78 14.70
N GLN A 486 -1.47 24.06 15.78
CA GLN A 486 -1.36 22.60 15.82
C GLN A 486 -2.26 21.95 14.75
N GLU A 487 -3.41 22.55 14.44
CA GLU A 487 -4.33 22.05 13.41
C GLU A 487 -3.71 22.08 12.01
N THR A 488 -2.93 23.12 11.68
CA THR A 488 -2.16 23.21 10.43
C THR A 488 -1.14 22.09 10.35
N VAL A 489 -0.32 21.90 11.40
CA VAL A 489 0.69 20.84 11.43
C VAL A 489 0.04 19.46 11.35
N ASN A 490 -1.08 19.25 12.04
CA ASN A 490 -1.85 18.02 11.94
C ASN A 490 -2.33 17.76 10.51
N LYS A 491 -2.89 18.77 9.85
CA LYS A 491 -3.36 18.65 8.46
C LYS A 491 -2.22 18.28 7.50
N HIS A 492 -1.05 18.88 7.68
CA HIS A 492 0.13 18.54 6.88
C HIS A 492 0.56 17.08 7.06
N PHE A 493 0.58 16.59 8.31
CA PHE A 493 0.94 15.20 8.61
C PHE A 493 -0.14 14.19 8.20
N GLU A 494 -1.42 14.57 8.25
CA GLU A 494 -2.55 13.82 7.68
C GLU A 494 -2.38 13.64 6.17
N TRP A 495 -2.00 14.70 5.45
CA TRP A 495 -1.67 14.59 4.03
C TRP A 495 -0.48 13.67 3.79
N MET A 496 0.62 13.80 4.55
CA MET A 496 1.75 12.88 4.43
C MET A 496 1.35 11.42 4.64
N GLN A 497 0.46 11.14 5.61
CA GLN A 497 -0.08 9.80 5.82
C GLN A 497 -0.93 9.34 4.63
N THR A 498 -1.89 10.16 4.20
CA THR A 498 -2.85 9.87 3.13
C THR A 498 -2.15 9.58 1.81
N TYR A 499 -1.14 10.37 1.47
CA TYR A 499 -0.43 10.30 0.20
C TYR A 499 0.89 9.51 0.30
N ASN A 500 1.06 8.70 1.34
CA ASN A 500 2.18 7.77 1.48
C ASN A 500 3.56 8.45 1.39
N ILE A 501 3.75 9.59 2.04
CA ILE A 501 5.06 10.19 2.31
C ILE A 501 5.56 9.60 3.64
N ASP A 502 6.82 9.15 3.70
CA ASP A 502 7.30 8.38 4.86
C ASP A 502 7.54 9.27 6.10
N GLY A 503 7.95 10.52 5.88
CA GLY A 503 8.21 11.44 6.97
C GLY A 503 8.67 12.84 6.57
N ALA A 504 8.95 13.64 7.60
CA ALA A 504 9.37 15.03 7.48
C ALA A 504 10.79 15.25 8.01
N ALA A 505 11.62 15.94 7.25
CA ALA A 505 12.88 16.49 7.72
C ALA A 505 12.62 17.90 8.26
N LEU A 506 12.43 18.01 9.57
CA LEU A 506 12.08 19.28 10.21
C LEU A 506 13.31 20.19 10.25
N GLN A 507 13.25 21.32 9.54
CA GLN A 507 14.34 22.27 9.52
C GLN A 507 14.43 23.08 10.82
N ARG A 508 15.66 23.20 11.31
CA ARG A 508 16.06 24.08 12.40
C ARG A 508 17.08 25.07 11.84
N PHE A 509 16.60 26.22 11.39
CA PHE A 509 17.43 27.33 10.93
C PHE A 509 18.16 28.00 12.06
N GLY A 510 19.41 28.38 11.80
CA GLY A 510 20.16 29.31 12.62
C GLY A 510 20.17 28.88 14.09
N ALA A 511 20.79 27.73 14.40
CA ALA A 511 20.97 27.32 15.78
C ALA A 511 21.55 28.50 16.56
N ASP A 512 20.72 29.09 17.41
CA ASP A 512 20.93 30.43 17.91
C ASP A 512 22.16 30.40 18.81
N GLU A 513 23.18 31.14 18.42
CA GLU A 513 24.42 31.27 19.18
C GLU A 513 24.23 32.03 20.48
N SER A 514 23.11 32.73 20.57
CA SER A 514 22.66 33.42 21.75
C SER A 514 21.82 32.47 22.61
N ASP A 515 22.32 32.22 23.83
CA ASP A 515 21.56 31.55 24.90
C ASP A 515 20.33 32.35 25.35
N THR A 516 20.16 33.60 24.88
CA THR A 516 19.04 34.46 25.27
C THR A 516 17.77 34.03 24.51
N PRO A 517 16.68 33.67 25.21
CA PRO A 517 15.41 33.39 24.57
C PRO A 517 14.97 34.58 23.71
N ASN A 518 14.74 34.33 22.42
CA ASN A 518 14.06 35.26 21.53
C ASN A 518 12.80 34.62 20.93
N ASN A 519 11.99 35.46 20.30
CA ASN A 519 10.70 35.05 19.76
C ASN A 519 10.85 34.00 18.65
N TRP A 520 11.87 34.12 17.81
CA TRP A 520 12.17 33.18 16.73
C TRP A 520 12.47 31.76 17.24
N LYS A 521 13.37 31.65 18.22
CA LYS A 521 13.70 30.38 18.87
C LYS A 521 12.47 29.77 19.53
N SER A 522 11.72 30.58 20.28
CA SER A 522 10.52 30.12 21.00
C SER A 522 9.43 29.63 20.05
N ASN A 523 9.25 30.30 18.91
CA ASN A 523 8.34 29.87 17.85
C ASN A 523 8.77 28.51 17.27
N ARG A 524 10.04 28.38 16.86
CA ARG A 524 10.59 27.16 16.26
C ARG A 524 10.51 25.96 17.20
N ASP A 525 10.86 26.15 18.48
CA ASP A 525 10.80 25.06 19.46
C ASP A 525 9.36 24.60 19.70
N SER A 526 8.40 25.55 19.73
CA SER A 526 6.98 25.21 19.79
C SER A 526 6.52 24.41 18.56
N VAL A 527 6.91 24.83 17.35
CA VAL A 527 6.58 24.12 16.11
C VAL A 527 7.21 22.72 16.11
N ALA A 528 8.43 22.55 16.61
CA ALA A 528 9.09 21.24 16.68
C ALA A 528 8.34 20.25 17.60
N VAL A 529 7.80 20.72 18.73
CA VAL A 529 6.93 19.91 19.58
C VAL A 529 5.62 19.56 18.88
N LYS A 530 5.02 20.51 18.14
CA LYS A 530 3.79 20.26 17.36
C LYS A 530 4.01 19.24 16.25
N VAL A 531 5.17 19.28 15.59
CA VAL A 531 5.61 18.30 14.58
C VAL A 531 5.77 16.92 15.20
N LYS A 532 6.43 16.82 16.37
CA LYS A 532 6.50 15.56 17.12
C LYS A 532 5.10 14.98 17.38
N ASN A 533 4.20 15.79 17.92
CA ASN A 533 2.84 15.34 18.26
C ASN A 533 2.06 14.89 17.02
N ALA A 534 2.16 15.65 15.91
CA ALA A 534 1.51 15.30 14.65
C ALA A 534 2.11 14.03 14.03
N ALA A 535 3.44 13.88 14.05
CA ALA A 535 4.12 12.69 13.57
C ALA A 535 3.67 11.43 14.31
N GLU A 536 3.52 11.50 15.63
CA GLU A 536 2.95 10.42 16.45
C GLU A 536 1.50 10.13 16.10
N ALA A 537 0.65 11.16 16.01
CA ALA A 537 -0.78 11.03 15.74
C ALA A 537 -1.07 10.40 14.35
N TYR A 538 -0.31 10.78 13.33
CA TYR A 538 -0.50 10.31 11.95
C TYR A 538 0.47 9.21 11.54
N ASN A 539 1.20 8.63 12.51
CA ASN A 539 2.14 7.53 12.29
C ASN A 539 3.12 7.81 11.14
N ARG A 540 3.70 9.00 11.12
CA ARG A 540 4.75 9.43 10.18
C ARG A 540 6.04 9.63 10.94
N LYS A 541 7.17 9.50 10.23
CA LYS A 541 8.48 9.70 10.85
C LYS A 541 8.91 11.16 10.75
N PHE A 542 9.78 11.59 11.66
CA PHE A 542 10.46 12.87 11.52
C PHE A 542 11.89 12.81 12.06
N TYR A 543 12.76 13.69 11.57
CA TYR A 543 14.06 13.95 12.16
C TYR A 543 14.40 15.43 12.08
N VAL A 544 15.32 15.86 12.94
CA VAL A 544 15.84 17.23 12.93
C VAL A 544 16.88 17.39 11.83
N MET A 545 16.71 18.43 11.02
CA MET A 545 17.68 18.93 10.06
C MET A 545 18.17 20.32 10.50
N TYR A 546 19.43 20.44 10.87
CA TYR A 546 20.06 21.73 11.10
C TYR A 546 20.42 22.39 9.78
N ASP A 547 19.88 23.58 9.53
CA ASP A 547 20.31 24.42 8.43
C ASP A 547 21.30 25.46 8.97
N ILE A 548 22.57 25.36 8.55
CA ILE A 548 23.65 26.21 9.05
C ILE A 548 23.79 27.53 8.28
N THR A 549 22.85 27.83 7.37
CA THR A 549 22.80 29.11 6.66
C THR A 549 22.74 30.28 7.65
N GLY A 550 23.61 31.26 7.46
CA GLY A 550 23.63 32.48 8.26
C GLY A 550 24.16 32.30 9.70
N MET A 551 24.59 31.11 10.11
CA MET A 551 25.26 30.93 11.40
C MET A 551 26.65 31.56 11.40
N ASN A 552 27.09 32.07 12.54
CA ASN A 552 28.40 32.68 12.76
C ASN A 552 29.50 31.62 12.71
N ALA A 553 30.49 31.93 11.90
CA ALA A 553 31.63 31.05 11.66
C ALA A 553 32.41 30.71 12.93
N SER A 554 32.42 31.56 13.96
CA SER A 554 33.26 31.37 15.15
C SER A 554 32.70 30.41 16.21
N ASN A 555 31.41 30.07 16.17
CA ASN A 555 30.77 29.29 17.24
C ASN A 555 29.69 28.30 16.76
N TRP A 556 29.44 28.20 15.44
CA TRP A 556 28.35 27.40 14.91
C TRP A 556 28.33 25.94 15.40
N VAL A 557 29.51 25.30 15.54
CA VAL A 557 29.62 23.94 16.09
C VAL A 557 29.07 23.87 17.50
N GLN A 558 29.45 24.82 18.35
CA GLN A 558 29.00 24.86 19.74
C GLN A 558 27.52 25.19 19.84
N ALA A 559 27.01 26.08 18.98
CA ALA A 559 25.60 26.40 18.90
C ALA A 559 24.75 25.16 18.54
N VAL A 560 25.17 24.35 17.56
CA VAL A 560 24.49 23.09 17.23
C VAL A 560 24.58 22.07 18.37
N LYS A 561 25.77 21.87 18.95
CA LYS A 561 25.97 20.94 20.09
C LYS A 561 25.09 21.33 21.28
N HIS A 562 25.04 22.63 21.59
CA HIS A 562 24.21 23.18 22.66
C HIS A 562 22.73 23.00 22.35
N ASP A 563 22.25 23.43 21.18
CA ASP A 563 20.83 23.31 20.83
C ASP A 563 20.36 21.86 20.83
N TRP A 564 21.18 20.93 20.32
CA TRP A 564 20.86 19.51 20.35
C TRP A 564 20.69 19.00 21.79
N THR A 565 21.68 19.27 22.64
CA THR A 565 21.71 18.75 24.01
C THR A 565 20.62 19.41 24.86
N THR A 566 20.61 20.73 24.90
CA THR A 566 19.73 21.51 25.77
C THR A 566 18.30 21.52 25.26
N ASN A 567 18.08 21.86 23.99
CA ASN A 567 16.73 22.08 23.49
C ASN A 567 16.09 20.82 22.91
N VAL A 568 16.77 20.16 21.97
CA VAL A 568 16.20 18.99 21.26
C VAL A 568 16.04 17.78 22.17
N VAL A 569 17.08 17.44 22.91
CA VAL A 569 17.10 16.28 23.81
C VAL A 569 16.45 16.60 25.16
N ASN A 570 16.91 17.64 25.85
CA ASN A 570 16.53 17.88 27.24
C ASN A 570 15.22 18.66 27.42
N ASN A 571 14.94 19.70 26.63
CA ASN A 571 13.74 20.52 26.85
C ASN A 571 12.52 19.99 26.07
N MET A 572 12.67 19.67 24.79
CA MET A 572 11.56 19.22 23.93
C MET A 572 11.40 17.71 23.90
N HIS A 573 12.43 16.98 24.32
CA HIS A 573 12.47 15.52 24.28
C HIS A 573 12.06 14.95 22.91
N LEU A 574 12.53 15.57 21.81
CA LEU A 574 12.16 15.11 20.46
C LEU A 574 12.61 13.67 20.20
N PRO A 575 13.87 13.27 20.52
CA PRO A 575 14.35 11.93 20.22
C PRO A 575 13.72 10.81 21.07
N SER A 576 12.99 11.17 22.13
CA SER A 576 12.20 10.20 22.93
C SER A 576 10.92 9.74 22.22
N SER A 577 10.48 10.46 21.19
CA SER A 577 9.29 10.13 20.41
C SER A 577 9.42 8.79 19.69
N SER A 578 8.35 7.99 19.66
CA SER A 578 8.26 6.79 18.82
C SER A 578 8.28 7.11 17.32
N ALA A 579 7.92 8.34 16.95
CA ALA A 579 7.94 8.84 15.59
C ALA A 579 9.30 9.41 15.17
N TYR A 580 10.26 9.57 16.09
CA TYR A 580 11.60 10.04 15.73
C TYR A 580 12.33 8.98 14.89
N ALA A 581 12.84 9.38 13.72
CA ALA A 581 13.42 8.46 12.74
C ALA A 581 14.70 7.80 13.27
N LYS A 582 14.80 6.48 13.06
CA LYS A 582 16.01 5.70 13.36
C LYS A 582 16.47 4.92 12.14
N GLN A 583 17.74 5.05 11.77
CA GLN A 583 18.37 4.28 10.70
C GLN A 583 19.46 3.38 11.29
N ASN A 584 19.41 2.07 10.99
CA ASN A 584 20.35 1.08 11.55
C ASN A 584 20.38 1.11 13.10
N GLY A 585 19.21 1.31 13.73
CA GLY A 585 19.07 1.44 15.19
C GLY A 585 19.54 2.77 15.79
N LYS A 586 20.13 3.66 14.99
CA LYS A 586 20.65 4.97 15.41
C LYS A 586 19.64 6.08 15.13
N MET A 587 19.53 7.05 16.03
CA MET A 587 18.70 8.25 15.78
C MET A 587 19.25 9.04 14.60
N VAL A 588 18.38 9.67 13.82
CA VAL A 588 18.79 10.42 12.62
C VAL A 588 18.92 11.91 12.93
N VAL A 589 19.98 12.53 12.41
CA VAL A 589 20.12 13.98 12.32
C VAL A 589 20.63 14.35 10.93
N CYS A 590 20.17 15.47 10.39
CA CYS A 590 20.76 16.05 9.19
C CYS A 590 21.45 17.38 9.52
N ILE A 591 22.59 17.63 8.88
CA ILE A 591 23.29 18.92 8.92
C ILE A 591 23.39 19.41 7.48
N TRP A 592 22.53 20.35 7.11
CA TRP A 592 22.47 20.96 5.80
C TRP A 592 23.38 22.19 5.72
N GLY A 593 24.16 22.29 4.65
CA GLY A 593 25.09 23.39 4.38
C GLY A 593 26.57 23.04 4.54
N ILE A 594 26.90 21.78 4.87
CA ILE A 594 28.30 21.35 5.05
C ILE A 594 29.05 21.41 3.71
N GLY A 595 30.16 22.14 3.68
CA GLY A 595 31.07 22.19 2.53
C GLY A 595 30.70 23.20 1.44
N PHE A 596 29.61 23.96 1.63
CA PHE A 596 29.29 25.11 0.80
C PHE A 596 30.31 26.24 0.99
N THR A 597 30.66 26.94 -0.10
CA THR A 597 31.62 28.04 -0.07
C THR A 597 31.13 29.23 0.77
N ASP A 598 29.83 29.48 0.78
CA ASP A 598 29.12 30.59 1.43
C ASP A 598 28.48 30.22 2.79
N ARG A 599 28.91 29.11 3.40
CA ARG A 599 28.45 28.64 4.72
C ARG A 599 29.59 28.61 5.75
N PRO A 600 29.29 28.69 7.06
CA PRO A 600 30.33 28.69 8.10
C PRO A 600 31.08 27.35 8.21
N GLY A 601 32.22 27.38 8.88
CA GLY A 601 32.93 26.18 9.34
C GLY A 601 33.99 25.64 8.39
N THR A 602 35.13 25.26 8.94
CA THR A 602 36.23 24.54 8.26
C THR A 602 35.95 23.04 8.17
N ALA A 603 36.71 22.31 7.35
CA ALA A 603 36.60 20.85 7.29
C ALA A 603 36.84 20.17 8.65
N ALA A 604 37.75 20.72 9.47
CA ALA A 604 38.04 20.23 10.81
C ALA A 604 36.85 20.42 11.78
N GLU A 605 36.20 21.58 11.74
CA GLU A 605 35.02 21.88 12.56
C GLU A 605 33.82 21.01 12.18
N ALA A 606 33.58 20.82 10.88
CA ALA A 606 32.54 19.91 10.40
C ALA A 606 32.81 18.47 10.82
N ALA A 607 34.06 18.00 10.71
CA ALA A 607 34.46 16.68 11.17
C ALA A 607 34.30 16.50 12.69
N ASP A 608 34.60 17.52 13.49
CA ASP A 608 34.37 17.53 14.95
C ASP A 608 32.87 17.37 15.28
N LEU A 609 32.00 18.15 14.63
CA LEU A 609 30.56 18.06 14.86
C LEU A 609 29.99 16.69 14.46
N ILE A 610 30.38 16.17 13.28
CA ILE A 610 29.95 14.84 12.82
C ILE A 610 30.42 13.77 13.81
N SER A 611 31.70 13.81 14.21
CA SER A 611 32.26 12.84 15.17
C SER A 611 31.53 12.90 16.52
N TRP A 612 31.19 14.09 16.99
CA TRP A 612 30.44 14.29 18.23
C TRP A 612 29.05 13.63 18.19
N PHE A 613 28.31 13.77 17.08
CA PHE A 613 27.04 13.05 16.89
C PHE A 613 27.24 11.55 16.80
N LYS A 614 28.20 11.08 15.98
CA LYS A 614 28.45 9.65 15.77
C LYS A 614 28.89 8.94 17.05
N ASN A 615 29.66 9.60 17.92
CA ASN A 615 30.07 9.09 19.24
C ASN A 615 28.88 8.87 20.20
N GLN A 616 27.74 9.50 19.93
CA GLN A 616 26.48 9.28 20.67
C GLN A 616 25.59 8.20 20.02
N GLY A 617 26.08 7.52 18.98
CA GLY A 617 25.31 6.52 18.24
C GLY A 617 24.23 7.13 17.34
N ILE A 618 24.46 8.34 16.82
CA ILE A 618 23.55 9.04 15.90
C ILE A 618 24.01 8.80 14.45
N TYR A 619 23.03 8.63 13.56
CA TYR A 619 23.18 8.52 12.11
C TYR A 619 23.14 9.92 11.50
N VAL A 620 24.22 10.32 10.84
CA VAL A 620 24.41 11.70 10.37
C VAL A 620 24.27 11.80 8.85
N ILE A 621 23.25 12.53 8.42
CA ILE A 621 23.03 12.92 7.02
C ILE A 621 23.70 14.29 6.78
N GLY A 622 24.56 14.40 5.78
CA GLY A 622 25.08 15.69 5.34
C GLY A 622 24.30 16.24 4.16
N GLY A 623 23.69 17.41 4.32
CA GLY A 623 23.18 18.21 3.20
C GLY A 623 24.33 19.00 2.59
N VAL A 624 24.80 18.60 1.41
CA VAL A 624 26.06 19.07 0.80
C VAL A 624 25.82 19.81 -0.53
N PRO A 625 26.83 20.54 -1.06
CA PRO A 625 26.75 21.15 -2.39
C PRO A 625 26.45 20.15 -3.51
N THR A 626 25.93 20.63 -4.63
CA THR A 626 25.62 19.78 -5.80
C THR A 626 26.85 19.03 -6.30
N TYR A 627 28.00 19.70 -6.37
CA TYR A 627 29.23 19.18 -6.96
C TYR A 627 30.26 18.76 -5.89
N TRP A 628 29.78 18.32 -4.73
CA TRP A 628 30.58 17.93 -3.55
C TRP A 628 31.71 16.95 -3.89
N ARG A 629 31.47 15.98 -4.79
CA ARG A 629 32.44 14.95 -5.18
C ARG A 629 33.63 15.52 -5.95
N THR A 630 33.39 16.54 -6.79
CA THR A 630 34.45 17.13 -7.63
C THR A 630 35.08 18.38 -7.02
N GLY A 631 34.47 18.96 -5.98
CA GLY A 631 34.98 20.18 -5.34
C GLY A 631 34.88 21.42 -6.24
N ASN A 632 33.87 21.47 -7.11
CA ASN A 632 33.68 22.56 -8.08
C ASN A 632 32.51 23.49 -7.65
N ASN A 633 32.46 24.68 -8.26
CA ASN A 633 31.37 25.66 -8.12
C ASN A 633 31.11 26.10 -6.66
N ASP A 634 30.03 25.62 -6.07
CA ASP A 634 29.57 25.91 -4.71
C ASP A 634 30.18 24.98 -3.65
N SER A 635 31.00 24.00 -4.06
CA SER A 635 31.70 23.09 -3.16
C SER A 635 33.12 23.53 -2.83
N ARG A 636 33.49 23.38 -1.56
CA ARG A 636 34.88 23.41 -1.10
C ARG A 636 35.61 22.12 -1.45
N SER A 637 36.91 22.21 -1.75
CA SER A 637 37.73 21.09 -2.23
C SER A 637 38.39 20.27 -1.11
N ASP A 638 38.53 20.84 0.09
CA ASP A 638 39.16 20.23 1.27
C ASP A 638 38.22 19.33 2.09
N PHE A 639 36.94 19.24 1.72
CA PHE A 639 35.89 18.54 2.50
C PHE A 639 35.73 17.05 2.18
N MET A 640 36.52 16.48 1.26
CA MET A 640 36.35 15.08 0.83
C MET A 640 36.38 14.07 1.98
N ASN A 641 37.25 14.26 2.97
CA ASN A 641 37.31 13.40 4.15
C ASN A 641 36.09 13.59 5.07
N VAL A 642 35.54 14.80 5.14
CA VAL A 642 34.30 15.09 5.87
C VAL A 642 33.15 14.33 5.23
N TYR A 643 33.02 14.38 3.90
CA TYR A 643 31.95 13.67 3.18
C TYR A 643 32.00 12.15 3.39
N LYS A 644 33.20 11.55 3.36
CA LYS A 644 33.38 10.11 3.66
C LYS A 644 33.06 9.72 5.11
N SER A 645 33.03 10.68 6.03
CA SER A 645 32.74 10.42 7.45
C SER A 645 31.24 10.39 7.77
N LEU A 646 30.39 10.89 6.87
CA LEU A 646 28.94 10.88 7.00
C LEU A 646 28.38 9.46 6.87
N ASP A 647 27.19 9.23 7.43
CA ASP A 647 26.47 7.98 7.20
C ASP A 647 25.62 8.05 5.92
N MET A 648 25.16 9.26 5.56
CA MET A 648 24.43 9.53 4.31
C MET A 648 24.79 10.90 3.74
N ILE A 649 24.81 11.00 2.42
CA ILE A 649 24.97 12.27 1.69
C ILE A 649 23.68 12.62 0.94
N SER A 650 23.24 13.87 1.10
CA SER A 650 22.09 14.45 0.40
C SER A 650 22.50 15.75 -0.32
N PRO A 651 22.89 15.69 -1.60
CA PRO A 651 23.34 16.87 -2.33
C PRO A 651 22.17 17.77 -2.73
N TRP A 652 22.29 19.07 -2.47
CA TRP A 652 21.27 20.05 -2.87
C TRP A 652 21.36 20.35 -4.36
N SER A 653 20.33 19.98 -5.12
CA SER A 653 20.29 20.12 -6.59
C SER A 653 19.22 21.10 -7.10
N VAL A 654 18.39 21.67 -6.21
CA VAL A 654 17.33 22.62 -6.60
C VAL A 654 17.93 23.75 -7.43
N ALA A 655 17.26 24.08 -8.54
CA ALA A 655 17.66 25.10 -9.51
C ALA A 655 19.03 24.88 -10.21
N ARG A 656 19.61 23.68 -10.15
CA ARG A 656 20.80 23.33 -10.95
C ARG A 656 20.46 22.85 -12.36
N PHE A 657 19.20 22.53 -12.59
CA PHE A 657 18.58 22.25 -13.87
C PHE A 657 17.09 22.63 -13.83
N GLY A 658 16.48 22.88 -14.98
CA GLY A 658 15.08 23.31 -15.09
C GLY A 658 14.28 22.59 -16.17
N THR A 659 14.89 21.64 -16.89
CA THR A 659 14.22 20.88 -17.97
C THR A 659 14.42 19.37 -17.84
N ILE A 660 13.56 18.59 -18.50
CA ILE A 660 13.65 17.12 -18.59
C ILE A 660 15.01 16.69 -19.16
N GLN A 661 15.49 17.34 -20.22
CA GLN A 661 16.76 17.01 -20.87
C GLN A 661 17.97 17.31 -19.96
N GLN A 662 17.90 18.41 -19.20
CA GLN A 662 18.93 18.74 -18.22
C GLN A 662 18.91 17.76 -17.04
N ALA A 663 17.74 17.33 -16.57
CA ALA A 663 17.62 16.29 -15.53
C ALA A 663 18.23 14.95 -15.98
N ASP A 664 18.02 14.55 -17.24
CA ASP A 664 18.65 13.36 -17.83
C ASP A 664 20.17 13.48 -17.95
N SER A 665 20.65 14.66 -18.34
CA SER A 665 22.08 14.96 -18.38
C SER A 665 22.68 14.94 -16.97
N PHE A 666 21.95 15.46 -15.97
CA PHE A 666 22.36 15.47 -14.57
C PHE A 666 22.49 14.05 -13.99
N LYS A 667 21.58 13.13 -14.37
CA LYS A 667 21.71 11.71 -14.02
C LYS A 667 23.05 11.14 -14.44
N THR A 668 23.40 11.30 -15.72
CA THR A 668 24.61 10.70 -16.29
C THR A 668 25.89 11.35 -15.75
N ASN A 669 25.88 12.68 -15.65
CA ASN A 669 27.11 13.45 -15.36
C ASN A 669 27.38 13.64 -13.87
N GLN A 670 26.34 13.56 -13.01
CA GLN A 670 26.48 13.79 -11.57
C GLN A 670 25.98 12.61 -10.74
N LEU A 671 24.70 12.21 -10.87
CA LEU A 671 24.10 11.21 -9.96
C LEU A 671 24.77 9.83 -10.05
N GLN A 672 25.09 9.34 -11.25
CA GLN A 672 25.69 8.02 -11.42
C GLN A 672 27.13 7.95 -10.88
N PRO A 673 28.03 8.93 -11.16
CA PRO A 673 29.32 9.02 -10.49
C PRO A 673 29.23 9.17 -8.96
N ASP A 674 28.30 9.97 -8.46
CA ASP A 674 28.09 10.18 -7.02
C ASP A 674 27.62 8.89 -6.33
N LEU A 675 26.69 8.16 -6.94
CA LEU A 675 26.25 6.85 -6.47
C LEU A 675 27.41 5.84 -6.40
N THR A 676 28.24 5.82 -7.45
CA THR A 676 29.42 4.93 -7.48
C THR A 676 30.38 5.26 -6.35
N PHE A 677 30.63 6.54 -6.11
CA PHE A 677 31.51 6.98 -5.02
C PHE A 677 30.94 6.60 -3.66
N THR A 678 29.66 6.88 -3.40
CA THR A 678 29.02 6.64 -2.10
C THR A 678 29.02 5.14 -1.77
N GLN A 679 28.72 4.28 -2.75
CA GLN A 679 28.82 2.82 -2.63
C GLN A 679 30.25 2.36 -2.30
N GLN A 680 31.27 2.90 -2.96
CA GLN A 680 32.67 2.54 -2.70
C GLN A 680 33.16 2.95 -1.31
N ASN A 681 32.55 3.95 -0.69
CA ASN A 681 32.95 4.48 0.62
C ASN A 681 31.98 4.08 1.74
N GLY A 682 30.97 3.24 1.46
CA GLY A 682 30.01 2.78 2.46
C GLY A 682 29.13 3.89 3.02
N VAL A 683 28.82 4.91 2.20
CA VAL A 683 27.96 6.04 2.56
C VAL A 683 26.62 5.86 1.84
N ASP A 684 25.50 6.03 2.54
CA ASP A 684 24.18 6.00 1.91
C ASP A 684 23.95 7.29 1.08
N TYR A 685 23.07 7.23 0.08
CA TYR A 685 22.86 8.35 -0.84
C TYR A 685 21.38 8.71 -0.97
N GLN A 686 21.05 9.98 -0.73
CA GLN A 686 19.70 10.54 -0.81
C GLN A 686 19.67 11.78 -1.70
N PRO A 687 19.50 11.64 -3.01
CA PRO A 687 19.36 12.80 -3.90
C PRO A 687 18.08 13.60 -3.64
N VAL A 688 18.15 14.89 -3.94
CA VAL A 688 17.00 15.82 -3.86
C VAL A 688 16.17 15.77 -5.15
N ILE A 689 14.85 15.81 -4.98
CA ILE A 689 13.80 15.91 -6.00
C ILE A 689 12.96 17.16 -5.70
N TRP A 690 12.53 17.92 -6.71
CA TRP A 690 11.64 19.07 -6.50
C TRP A 690 10.61 19.23 -7.64
N PRO A 691 9.44 19.84 -7.36
CA PRO A 691 8.36 19.92 -8.34
C PRO A 691 8.58 20.99 -9.41
N GLY A 692 9.34 22.03 -9.11
CA GLY A 692 9.58 23.24 -9.90
C GLY A 692 9.90 24.39 -8.95
N SER A 693 10.12 25.60 -9.47
CA SER A 693 10.41 26.77 -8.62
C SER A 693 10.22 28.09 -9.37
N ALA A 694 9.99 29.17 -8.62
CA ALA A 694 10.02 30.54 -9.13
C ALA A 694 10.17 31.53 -7.97
N TRP A 695 10.72 32.72 -8.24
CA TRP A 695 10.98 33.75 -7.24
C TRP A 695 10.45 35.13 -7.66
N SER A 696 9.40 35.16 -8.47
CA SER A 696 8.88 36.41 -9.02
C SER A 696 8.38 37.37 -7.95
N ASN A 697 7.77 36.85 -6.88
CA ASN A 697 7.28 37.66 -5.77
C ASN A 697 8.40 38.05 -4.78
N MET A 698 9.34 37.13 -4.51
CA MET A 698 10.39 37.35 -3.51
C MET A 698 11.48 38.29 -4.01
N THR A 699 12.06 38.00 -5.20
CA THR A 699 13.24 38.69 -5.73
C THR A 699 12.98 39.44 -7.05
N GLY A 700 11.78 39.31 -7.63
CA GLY A 700 11.48 39.91 -8.94
C GLY A 700 11.98 39.08 -10.12
N GLY A 701 12.27 37.79 -9.90
CA GLY A 701 12.67 36.86 -10.96
C GLY A 701 11.56 36.57 -11.99
N PRO A 702 11.86 35.76 -13.02
CA PRO A 702 10.86 35.30 -13.98
C PRO A 702 9.70 34.56 -13.31
N ARG A 703 8.47 34.78 -13.80
CA ARG A 703 7.31 33.97 -13.41
C ARG A 703 7.47 32.57 -13.97
N ASN A 704 7.16 31.56 -13.16
CA ASN A 704 7.26 30.14 -13.54
C ASN A 704 8.66 29.80 -14.10
N GLU A 705 9.73 30.27 -13.44
CA GLU A 705 11.12 30.17 -13.91
C GLU A 705 11.57 28.73 -14.21
N ASN A 706 11.24 27.79 -13.31
CA ASN A 706 11.40 26.35 -13.53
C ASN A 706 10.01 25.70 -13.53
N PRO A 707 9.40 25.53 -14.74
CA PRO A 707 8.07 24.96 -14.89
C PRO A 707 7.94 23.58 -14.25
N ARG A 708 6.77 23.32 -13.68
CA ARG A 708 6.50 22.02 -13.03
C ARG A 708 6.14 20.93 -14.04
N LEU A 709 5.73 21.35 -15.23
CA LEU A 709 5.29 20.53 -16.35
C LEU A 709 4.24 19.53 -15.91
N HIS A 710 3.24 20.00 -15.15
CA HIS A 710 2.13 19.19 -14.64
C HIS A 710 2.56 17.83 -14.05
N GLY A 711 3.74 17.78 -13.41
CA GLY A 711 4.29 16.59 -12.75
C GLY A 711 5.43 15.90 -13.49
N ASP A 712 5.55 16.07 -14.80
CA ASP A 712 6.58 15.40 -15.61
C ASP A 712 8.00 15.72 -15.14
N PHE A 713 8.24 16.98 -14.72
CA PHE A 713 9.55 17.41 -14.27
C PHE A 713 9.99 16.69 -12.98
N MET A 714 9.09 16.62 -11.98
CA MET A 714 9.35 15.92 -10.71
C MET A 714 9.46 14.41 -10.92
N TRP A 715 8.55 13.84 -11.71
CA TRP A 715 8.55 12.41 -12.03
C TRP A 715 9.83 12.00 -12.74
N ARG A 716 10.31 12.79 -13.69
CA ARG A 716 11.52 12.46 -14.45
C ARG A 716 12.74 12.36 -13.54
N GLN A 717 12.86 13.23 -12.55
CA GLN A 717 13.93 13.15 -11.55
C GLN A 717 13.86 11.82 -10.78
N ALA A 718 12.68 11.46 -10.27
CA ALA A 718 12.47 10.19 -9.57
C ALA A 718 12.72 8.96 -10.46
N TYR A 719 12.24 8.99 -11.70
CA TYR A 719 12.52 7.96 -12.71
C TYR A 719 14.02 7.80 -12.90
N ASN A 720 14.75 8.91 -13.02
CA ASN A 720 16.20 8.90 -13.18
C ASN A 720 16.92 8.27 -11.98
N LEU A 721 16.51 8.61 -10.75
CA LEU A 721 17.05 7.96 -9.54
C LEU A 721 16.80 6.45 -9.56
N LYS A 722 15.55 6.04 -9.82
CA LYS A 722 15.16 4.63 -9.83
C LYS A 722 15.89 3.85 -10.91
N SER A 723 16.07 4.43 -12.10
CA SER A 723 16.74 3.81 -13.25
C SER A 723 18.20 3.44 -12.99
N ILE A 724 18.85 4.10 -12.03
CA ILE A 724 20.25 3.83 -11.64
C ILE A 724 20.35 3.09 -10.29
N GLY A 725 19.22 2.60 -9.76
CA GLY A 725 19.17 1.78 -8.55
C GLY A 725 18.99 2.55 -7.24
N ILE A 726 18.70 3.85 -7.28
CA ILE A 726 18.42 4.65 -6.08
C ILE A 726 16.93 4.59 -5.75
N ASN A 727 16.61 4.18 -4.52
CA ASN A 727 15.24 4.05 -4.01
C ASN A 727 14.96 4.98 -2.81
N THR A 728 15.87 5.90 -2.54
CA THR A 728 15.77 6.88 -1.45
C THR A 728 15.70 8.27 -2.06
N GLY A 729 14.80 9.13 -1.57
CA GLY A 729 14.68 10.49 -2.07
C GLY A 729 14.35 11.50 -0.98
N TYR A 730 14.77 12.74 -1.21
CA TYR A 730 14.38 13.92 -0.44
C TYR A 730 13.60 14.88 -1.32
N ILE A 731 12.38 15.22 -0.95
CA ILE A 731 11.58 16.23 -1.64
C ILE A 731 11.88 17.60 -1.04
N ALA A 732 12.42 18.49 -1.87
CA ALA A 732 12.50 19.91 -1.59
C ALA A 732 11.31 20.60 -2.31
N MET A 733 10.20 20.89 -1.64
CA MET A 733 9.92 20.83 -0.19
C MET A 733 8.45 20.50 0.06
N PHE A 734 8.06 20.19 1.30
CA PHE A 734 6.65 20.02 1.66
C PHE A 734 5.88 21.35 1.60
N ASP A 735 6.28 22.33 2.41
CA ASP A 735 5.56 23.59 2.65
C ASP A 735 6.30 24.85 2.20
N GLU A 736 7.32 24.76 1.35
CA GLU A 736 8.07 25.93 0.84
C GLU A 736 7.26 26.72 -0.21
N TYR A 737 6.27 27.47 0.25
CA TYR A 737 5.47 28.35 -0.58
C TYR A 737 6.26 29.56 -1.10
N ASP A 738 7.39 29.91 -0.45
CA ASP A 738 8.19 31.09 -0.78
C ASP A 738 8.87 30.98 -2.14
N GLU A 739 9.49 29.82 -2.39
CA GLU A 739 10.35 29.59 -3.57
C GLU A 739 9.66 28.83 -4.71
N GLY A 740 8.37 28.52 -4.57
CA GLY A 740 7.67 27.75 -5.60
C GLY A 740 7.94 26.25 -5.56
N THR A 741 8.56 25.71 -4.51
CA THR A 741 8.98 24.30 -4.43
C THR A 741 8.05 23.42 -3.57
N ALA A 742 7.02 23.98 -2.94
CA ALA A 742 6.04 23.21 -2.16
C ALA A 742 5.31 22.13 -2.98
N ILE A 743 5.15 20.94 -2.36
CA ILE A 743 4.22 19.89 -2.81
C ILE A 743 2.89 19.90 -2.05
N ALA A 744 2.78 20.65 -0.94
CA ALA A 744 1.54 20.85 -0.22
C ALA A 744 0.48 21.53 -1.09
N LYS A 745 -0.80 21.35 -0.74
CA LYS A 745 -1.92 21.79 -1.59
C LYS A 745 -1.87 23.28 -1.88
N MET A 746 -2.13 23.64 -3.13
CA MET A 746 -1.97 24.99 -3.67
C MET A 746 -3.05 25.33 -4.71
N ALA A 747 -3.16 26.61 -5.04
CA ALA A 747 -4.17 27.12 -5.96
C ALA A 747 -4.08 26.45 -7.35
N GLU A 748 -5.21 25.88 -7.77
CA GLU A 748 -5.31 25.17 -9.05
C GLU A 748 -5.23 26.13 -10.24
N ASN A 749 -5.86 27.29 -10.11
CA ASN A 749 -5.97 28.29 -11.17
C ASN A 749 -6.25 29.68 -10.62
N SER A 750 -6.37 30.65 -11.52
CA SER A 750 -6.61 32.07 -11.20
C SER A 750 -7.86 32.36 -10.35
N SER A 751 -8.85 31.46 -10.29
CA SER A 751 -10.02 31.64 -9.42
C SER A 751 -9.69 31.47 -7.93
N MET A 752 -8.59 30.80 -7.61
CA MET A 752 -8.16 30.49 -6.24
C MET A 752 -7.09 31.44 -5.70
N ILE A 753 -6.72 32.47 -6.46
CA ILE A 753 -5.70 33.45 -6.04
C ILE A 753 -6.30 34.86 -5.96
N PRO A 754 -5.72 35.77 -5.15
CA PRO A 754 -6.11 37.18 -5.10
C PRO A 754 -6.04 37.87 -6.46
N THR A 755 -7.06 38.66 -6.77
CA THR A 755 -7.20 39.33 -8.08
C THR A 755 -6.24 40.49 -8.33
N ASN A 756 -5.58 41.00 -7.29
CA ASN A 756 -4.69 42.16 -7.36
C ASN A 756 -3.19 41.83 -7.20
N GLN A 757 -2.83 40.55 -7.20
CA GLN A 757 -1.45 40.09 -7.02
C GLN A 757 -1.23 38.81 -7.82
N TYR A 758 -0.07 38.68 -8.45
CA TYR A 758 0.30 37.43 -9.11
C TYR A 758 0.74 36.37 -8.09
N PHE A 759 0.28 35.14 -8.31
CA PHE A 759 0.76 33.92 -7.69
C PHE A 759 0.89 32.83 -8.75
N LEU A 760 1.88 31.97 -8.62
CA LEU A 760 2.01 30.81 -9.49
C LEU A 760 0.94 29.77 -9.11
N THR A 761 0.15 29.37 -10.10
CA THR A 761 -0.92 28.37 -9.99
C THR A 761 -0.53 27.07 -10.68
N LEU A 762 -1.24 25.99 -10.36
CA LEU A 762 -0.97 24.66 -10.92
C LEU A 762 -1.20 24.57 -12.43
N ASP A 763 -2.15 25.36 -12.97
CA ASP A 763 -2.45 25.45 -14.39
C ASP A 763 -1.49 26.36 -15.19
N ALA A 764 -0.45 26.92 -14.57
CA ALA A 764 0.48 27.84 -15.22
C ALA A 764 1.23 27.22 -16.43
N ASP A 765 1.32 25.89 -16.48
CA ASP A 765 1.92 25.15 -17.59
C ASP A 765 0.91 24.83 -18.72
N GLY A 766 -0.32 25.36 -18.64
CA GLY A 766 -1.38 25.16 -19.62
C GLY A 766 -2.19 23.87 -19.44
N VAL A 767 -1.96 23.13 -18.36
CA VAL A 767 -2.65 21.88 -18.03
C VAL A 767 -3.24 21.99 -16.63
N ALA A 768 -4.56 21.85 -16.52
CA ALA A 768 -5.23 21.86 -15.23
C ALA A 768 -4.90 20.57 -14.46
N VAL A 769 -4.41 20.73 -13.23
CA VAL A 769 -4.23 19.64 -12.25
C VAL A 769 -4.85 20.03 -10.92
N SER A 770 -5.41 19.05 -10.20
CA SER A 770 -6.06 19.26 -8.90
C SER A 770 -5.08 19.66 -7.79
N SER A 771 -5.58 20.33 -6.75
CA SER A 771 -4.74 20.91 -5.69
C SER A 771 -3.82 19.92 -4.97
N ASP A 772 -4.20 18.64 -4.94
CA ASP A 772 -3.48 17.57 -4.26
C ASP A 772 -2.55 16.77 -5.19
N PHE A 773 -2.46 17.15 -6.46
CA PHE A 773 -1.74 16.42 -7.50
C PHE A 773 -0.29 16.09 -7.10
N TYR A 774 0.47 17.06 -6.58
CA TYR A 774 1.87 16.85 -6.19
C TYR A 774 2.04 15.95 -4.96
N LEU A 775 1.02 15.86 -4.09
CA LEU A 775 1.00 14.90 -3.00
C LEU A 775 0.77 13.47 -3.54
N ARG A 776 -0.19 13.30 -4.46
CA ARG A 776 -0.42 12.01 -5.14
C ARG A 776 0.81 11.57 -5.94
N LEU A 777 1.46 12.50 -6.64
CA LEU A 777 2.70 12.24 -7.37
C LEU A 777 3.83 11.79 -6.45
N ALA A 778 4.01 12.43 -5.29
CA ALA A 778 4.96 11.98 -4.28
C ALA A 778 4.65 10.55 -3.78
N GLY A 779 3.37 10.24 -3.57
CA GLY A 779 2.91 8.90 -3.26
C GLY A 779 3.31 7.88 -4.33
N ASP A 780 3.11 8.20 -5.60
CA ASP A 780 3.46 7.35 -6.74
C ASP A 780 4.98 7.15 -6.87
N ILE A 781 5.76 8.21 -6.65
CA ILE A 781 7.23 8.12 -6.56
C ILE A 781 7.63 7.13 -5.47
N ASN A 782 7.00 7.21 -4.29
CA ASN A 782 7.31 6.29 -3.19
C ASN A 782 6.93 4.83 -3.54
N ARG A 783 5.76 4.62 -4.17
CA ARG A 783 5.34 3.30 -4.66
C ARG A 783 6.36 2.75 -5.67
N MET A 784 6.86 3.58 -6.58
CA MET A 784 7.88 3.20 -7.56
C MET A 784 9.22 2.85 -6.90
N PHE A 785 9.67 3.63 -5.92
CA PHE A 785 10.88 3.32 -5.15
C PHE A 785 10.74 1.97 -4.42
N LYS A 786 9.55 1.66 -3.90
CA LYS A 786 9.22 0.40 -3.22
C LYS A 786 8.87 -0.77 -4.16
N ASN A 787 8.99 -0.61 -5.48
CA ASN A 787 8.62 -1.61 -6.51
C ASN A 787 7.14 -2.05 -6.46
N GLN A 788 6.25 -1.20 -5.94
CA GLN A 788 4.80 -1.46 -5.90
C GLN A 788 4.12 -1.11 -7.21
N ILE A 789 4.76 -0.27 -8.03
CA ILE A 789 4.40 0.04 -9.41
C ILE A 789 5.65 -0.08 -10.30
N PRO A 790 5.49 -0.39 -11.60
CA PRO A 790 6.61 -0.49 -12.52
C PRO A 790 7.31 0.86 -12.73
N LEU A 791 8.59 0.82 -13.10
CA LEU A 791 9.33 1.98 -13.55
C LEU A 791 8.84 2.39 -14.95
N THR A 792 8.16 3.52 -15.07
CA THR A 792 7.63 4.05 -16.33
C THR A 792 8.13 5.47 -16.59
N ALA A 793 8.39 5.81 -17.85
CA ALA A 793 8.88 7.15 -18.22
C ALA A 793 7.87 8.26 -17.90
N ASN A 794 6.57 7.97 -18.06
CA ASN A 794 5.48 8.87 -17.75
C ASN A 794 4.92 8.56 -16.35
N HIS A 795 4.46 9.58 -15.64
CA HIS A 795 3.83 9.38 -14.34
C HIS A 795 2.45 8.72 -14.49
N PRO A 796 2.06 7.82 -13.57
CA PRO A 796 0.72 7.23 -13.55
C PRO A 796 -0.32 8.15 -12.87
N THR A 797 0.10 9.28 -12.32
CA THR A 797 -0.73 10.16 -11.50
C THR A 797 -1.78 10.87 -12.37
N SER A 798 -3.07 10.67 -12.06
CA SER A 798 -4.19 11.39 -12.69
C SER A 798 -4.07 12.90 -12.46
N HIS A 799 -4.36 13.72 -13.48
CA HIS A 799 -4.44 15.18 -13.30
C HIS A 799 -5.65 15.62 -12.48
N GLN A 800 -6.72 14.82 -12.44
CA GLN A 800 -7.91 15.05 -11.62
C GLN A 800 -7.80 14.34 -10.28
#